data_AF-A0A7X7WG69-F1
#
_entry.id   AF-A0A7X7WG69-F1
#
_cell.length_a   1.000
_cell.length_b   1.000
_cell.length_c   1.000
_cell.angle_alpha   90.00
_cell.angle_beta   90.00
_cell.angle_gamma   90.00
#
_symmetry.space_group_name_H-M   'P 1'
#
loop_
_entity.id
_entity.type
_entity.pdbx_description
1 polymer ?
#
loop_
_entity_poly.entity_id
_entity_poly.type
_entity_poly.pdbx_seq_one_letter_code
_entity_poly.pdbx_strand_id
1 'polypeptide(L)'
;MTNRPIFMIPAGIILILLLSAHSIADSPPMLVNLRYDTKQLYNDLIVKDLDVVKINNRQAQVIITKEQLMELLASGYSCEIVHDNLPAYYASRNPVATTMGGYLTFAEIVAVIDSLHSLYPDICSARDSIGFTLEGRALWAFKISDNYGVDEDEPEIFFNSLIHAREPMAMEWLMAFAGYLCQNYGTDSNVTNIVNNREIWFVPVVNPDGYEYNRLNYPSGGGMWRKNRRVSPGPVDLNRNWGYMWGYDNYGSSPTPSSDTYRGPGAFSELETSFLRQFIVSHNFNYIMNLHTCGNYYLYPFGYGITDYPQLSVQRAIGDSLQAFGPFTHGRAWELLYFVNGESNDWQWGDIISKPRIYCGTIELGTDADGFWPPASRIPYYNSMMMPVGMFLCGLAGHVEGILPPATPILAEFTDTITTDSFTVSWVHEDASNPATSFELVQKTGLQIYTEEFEDHGPEWPMDGFSLNLDRRLSGVQSLYSGMGDSYTATVTTSELYEVPESETARFWAWYNIESDYDYAYFQVSTDNGKSFTSIPGNITTNEDPNGANLGNGITGVSGDWIVAEFPLDSFAGQMVLFRIEYITDGAVVREGIYIEDFWPAVKFEYTTVLSDSLFANQYHIDGYVDGDYYFLVRARDSEGQWSDYSNREMAVVRIAESPCPFTPGDINGDGLVLGGDVTYGVRYFKGAGERPPDSCYNDSTGAYLYAAGDVNGNCEFRGSDITYLVAYFKSVQPALLWCGRILR
;
A
#
# COMPACT_ATOMS: atom_id res chain seq x y z
N MET A 1 82.39 -6.23 -66.95
CA MET A 1 81.37 -7.01 -67.70
C MET A 1 80.11 -7.00 -66.85
N THR A 2 79.17 -6.11 -67.18
CA THR A 2 77.89 -6.40 -67.89
C THR A 2 76.82 -6.90 -66.92
N ASN A 3 75.59 -6.43 -66.89
CA ASN A 3 74.92 -5.22 -67.38
C ASN A 3 73.54 -5.31 -66.69
N ARG A 4 73.08 -4.23 -66.05
CA ARG A 4 71.65 -4.07 -65.76
C ARG A 4 70.91 -3.80 -67.07
N PRO A 5 69.62 -4.13 -67.17
CA PRO A 5 68.71 -3.23 -67.83
C PRO A 5 67.59 -2.77 -66.91
N ILE A 6 67.41 -1.46 -67.01
CA ILE A 6 66.34 -0.60 -66.55
C ILE A 6 65.14 -0.80 -67.50
N PHE A 7 63.92 -0.82 -66.96
CA PHE A 7 62.74 -0.36 -67.68
C PHE A 7 62.02 0.67 -66.81
N MET A 8 61.98 1.90 -67.33
CA MET A 8 61.16 3.03 -66.86
C MET A 8 59.75 2.92 -67.46
N ILE A 9 58.71 3.19 -66.66
CA ILE A 9 57.43 3.82 -67.09
C ILE A 9 56.96 4.72 -65.91
N PRO A 10 56.17 5.80 -66.11
CA PRO A 10 56.54 7.17 -65.81
C PRO A 10 55.98 7.68 -64.47
N ALA A 11 56.59 8.76 -63.97
CA ALA A 11 56.12 9.50 -62.81
C ALA A 11 54.75 10.14 -63.06
N GLY A 12 53.70 9.53 -62.51
CA GLY A 12 52.43 10.18 -62.26
C GLY A 12 52.53 10.97 -60.95
N ILE A 13 52.33 12.28 -61.04
CA ILE A 13 52.19 13.18 -59.90
C ILE A 13 50.96 12.72 -59.10
N ILE A 14 51.17 12.02 -57.98
CA ILE A 14 50.14 11.82 -56.98
C ILE A 14 50.16 13.07 -56.10
N LEU A 15 49.20 13.95 -56.37
CA LEU A 15 48.81 15.02 -55.47
C LEU A 15 48.36 14.35 -54.16
N ILE A 16 49.23 14.34 -53.14
CA ILE A 16 48.85 13.99 -51.77
C ILE A 16 47.91 15.11 -51.31
N LEU A 17 46.61 14.91 -51.53
CA LEU A 17 45.56 15.60 -50.79
C LEU A 17 45.75 15.19 -49.33
N LEU A 18 46.42 16.04 -48.56
CA LEU A 18 46.23 16.15 -47.12
C LEU A 18 44.74 16.43 -46.90
N LEU A 19 43.94 15.36 -46.85
CA LEU A 19 42.66 15.37 -46.17
C LEU A 19 43.00 15.60 -44.70
N SER A 20 42.96 16.87 -44.30
CA SER A 20 42.63 17.21 -42.93
C SER A 20 41.36 16.44 -42.59
N ALA A 21 41.50 15.39 -41.80
CA ALA A 21 40.40 14.82 -41.05
C ALA A 21 39.89 15.94 -40.16
N HIS A 22 39.00 16.76 -40.71
CA HIS A 22 38.02 17.44 -39.90
C HIS A 22 37.28 16.31 -39.21
N SER A 23 37.48 16.17 -37.90
CA SER A 23 36.54 15.45 -37.06
C SER A 23 35.16 15.95 -37.49
N ILE A 24 34.34 15.05 -38.03
CA ILE A 24 32.90 15.31 -38.03
C ILE A 24 32.60 15.39 -36.54
N ALA A 25 32.50 16.60 -36.00
CA ALA A 25 31.99 16.78 -34.67
C ALA A 25 30.57 16.22 -34.74
N ASP A 26 30.30 15.13 -34.01
CA ASP A 26 28.95 14.63 -33.86
C ASP A 26 28.06 15.81 -33.47
N SER A 27 26.92 15.95 -34.17
CA SER A 27 25.97 17.00 -33.88
C SER A 27 25.59 16.92 -32.39
N PRO A 28 25.54 18.05 -31.65
CA PRO A 28 25.20 18.00 -30.23
C PRO A 28 23.81 17.37 -30.05
N PRO A 29 23.58 16.63 -28.94
CA PRO A 29 22.29 16.03 -28.70
C PRO A 29 21.20 17.10 -28.57
N MET A 30 20.05 16.80 -29.18
CA MET A 30 18.90 17.68 -29.29
C MET A 30 17.74 17.12 -28.48
N LEU A 31 16.97 17.97 -27.81
CA LEU A 31 15.68 17.60 -27.23
C LEU A 31 14.58 17.86 -28.25
N VAL A 32 13.81 16.83 -28.58
CA VAL A 32 12.78 16.90 -29.61
C VAL A 32 11.47 16.32 -29.09
N ASN A 33 10.39 17.07 -29.25
CA ASN A 33 9.04 16.57 -29.08
C ASN A 33 8.58 15.93 -30.40
N LEU A 34 8.17 14.67 -30.32
CA LEU A 34 7.61 13.90 -31.41
C LEU A 34 6.10 13.79 -31.23
N ARG A 35 5.35 13.90 -32.31
CA ARG A 35 3.93 13.51 -32.36
C ARG A 35 3.72 12.38 -33.35
N TYR A 36 2.85 11.43 -33.00
CA TYR A 36 2.46 10.31 -33.85
C TYR A 36 0.95 10.12 -33.82
N ASP A 37 0.37 10.00 -35.02
CA ASP A 37 -1.09 9.93 -35.20
C ASP A 37 -1.60 8.51 -35.48
N THR A 38 -0.70 7.51 -35.51
CA THR A 38 -1.06 6.11 -35.78
C THR A 38 -0.44 5.15 -34.77
N LYS A 39 -1.14 4.05 -34.51
CA LYS A 39 -0.62 2.93 -33.69
C LYS A 39 0.65 2.32 -34.28
N GLN A 40 0.80 2.35 -35.60
CA GLN A 40 2.00 1.89 -36.28
C GLN A 40 3.21 2.76 -35.91
N LEU A 41 3.09 4.08 -35.99
CA LEU A 41 4.17 5.00 -35.61
C LEU A 41 4.52 4.89 -34.12
N TYR A 42 3.54 4.64 -33.25
CA TYR A 42 3.80 4.33 -31.85
C TYR A 42 4.63 3.05 -31.71
N ASN A 43 4.19 1.94 -32.31
CA ASN A 43 4.88 0.66 -32.26
C ASN A 43 6.31 0.74 -32.85
N ASP A 44 6.48 1.51 -33.92
CA ASP A 44 7.79 1.75 -34.54
C ASP A 44 8.68 2.59 -33.61
N LEU A 45 8.12 3.54 -32.87
CA LEU A 45 8.87 4.40 -31.95
C LEU A 45 9.42 3.60 -30.76
N ILE A 46 8.60 2.76 -30.15
CA ILE A 46 8.97 2.01 -28.93
C ILE A 46 10.00 0.90 -29.16
N VAL A 47 10.25 0.51 -30.41
CA VAL A 47 11.32 -0.43 -30.79
C VAL A 47 12.52 0.26 -31.45
N LYS A 48 12.44 1.58 -31.70
CA LYS A 48 13.59 2.34 -32.18
C LYS A 48 14.57 2.55 -31.04
N ASP A 49 15.84 2.41 -31.34
CA ASP A 49 16.98 2.66 -30.45
C ASP A 49 17.16 4.17 -30.18
N LEU A 50 16.16 4.80 -29.55
CA LEU A 50 16.16 6.21 -29.16
C LEU A 50 16.27 6.36 -27.65
N ASP A 51 16.89 7.46 -27.24
CA ASP A 51 16.89 7.93 -25.86
C ASP A 51 15.56 8.63 -25.55
N VAL A 52 14.59 7.85 -25.06
CA VAL A 52 13.25 8.35 -24.72
C VAL A 52 13.28 8.93 -23.31
N VAL A 53 12.97 10.22 -23.19
CA VAL A 53 12.79 10.90 -21.91
C VAL A 53 11.44 10.52 -21.31
N LYS A 54 10.38 10.63 -22.11
CA LYS A 54 9.00 10.25 -21.74
C LYS A 54 8.14 10.00 -22.97
N ILE A 55 7.07 9.25 -22.79
CA ILE A 55 6.11 8.91 -23.85
C ILE A 55 4.69 8.86 -23.27
N ASN A 56 3.70 9.30 -24.03
CA ASN A 56 2.29 9.26 -23.64
C ASN A 56 1.39 8.95 -24.85
N ASN A 57 0.08 9.11 -24.71
CA ASN A 57 -0.85 8.93 -25.83
C ASN A 57 -0.63 10.03 -26.89
N ARG A 58 0.05 9.67 -27.99
CA ARG A 58 0.33 10.45 -29.21
C ARG A 58 1.55 11.38 -29.19
N GLN A 59 2.29 11.47 -28.10
CA GLN A 59 3.51 12.27 -28.04
C GLN A 59 4.65 11.54 -27.33
N ALA A 60 5.88 11.84 -27.73
CA ALA A 60 7.08 11.44 -27.01
C ALA A 60 8.08 12.59 -26.97
N GLN A 61 8.90 12.63 -25.94
CA GLN A 61 10.07 13.50 -25.89
C GLN A 61 11.31 12.64 -25.94
N VAL A 62 12.21 12.93 -26.88
CA VAL A 62 13.41 12.14 -27.13
C VAL A 62 14.65 13.02 -27.17
N ILE A 63 15.79 12.45 -26.81
CA ILE A 63 17.10 13.02 -27.06
C ILE A 63 17.69 12.32 -28.28
N ILE A 64 17.99 13.09 -29.32
CA ILE A 64 18.43 12.54 -30.61
C ILE A 64 19.51 13.40 -31.26
N THR A 65 20.26 12.79 -32.19
CA THR A 65 21.14 13.52 -33.09
C THR A 65 20.37 14.15 -34.24
N LYS A 66 21.04 15.05 -34.97
CA LYS A 66 20.49 15.67 -36.17
C LYS A 66 20.17 14.65 -37.25
N GLU A 67 20.97 13.59 -37.36
CA GLU A 67 20.77 12.50 -38.32
C GLU A 67 19.50 11.72 -37.98
N GLN A 68 19.31 11.33 -36.72
CA GLN A 68 18.10 10.66 -36.24
C GLN A 68 16.84 11.54 -36.42
N LEU A 69 16.94 12.85 -36.21
CA LEU A 69 15.84 13.78 -36.51
C LEU A 69 15.43 13.72 -37.98
N MET A 70 16.39 13.70 -38.91
CA MET A 70 16.09 13.59 -40.34
C MET A 70 15.44 12.25 -40.69
N GLU A 71 15.86 11.16 -40.05
CA GLU A 71 15.25 9.83 -40.22
C GLU A 71 13.80 9.78 -39.71
N LEU A 72 13.52 10.42 -38.56
CA LEU A 72 12.17 10.50 -37.99
C LEU A 72 11.24 11.33 -38.88
N LEU A 73 11.70 12.48 -39.36
CA LEU A 73 10.94 13.30 -40.32
C LEU A 73 10.65 12.51 -41.60
N ALA A 74 11.63 11.77 -42.13
CA ALA A 74 11.45 10.93 -43.31
C ALA A 74 10.49 9.74 -43.08
N SER A 75 10.41 9.26 -41.83
CA SER A 75 9.49 8.20 -41.40
C SER A 75 8.06 8.69 -41.12
N GLY A 76 7.79 9.99 -41.28
CA GLY A 76 6.45 10.57 -41.13
C GLY A 76 6.10 11.05 -39.72
N TYR A 77 7.06 11.12 -38.79
CA TYR A 77 6.84 11.76 -37.50
C TYR A 77 6.79 13.29 -37.65
N SER A 78 5.92 13.93 -36.87
CA SER A 78 5.97 15.39 -36.68
C SER A 78 6.93 15.68 -35.53
N CYS A 79 7.98 16.47 -35.80
CA CYS A 79 9.04 16.76 -34.84
C CYS A 79 9.13 18.26 -34.56
N GLU A 80 9.14 18.62 -33.28
CA GLU A 80 9.38 19.98 -32.78
C GLU A 80 10.68 19.98 -31.97
N ILE A 81 11.66 20.76 -32.41
CA ILE A 81 12.91 20.92 -31.67
C ILE A 81 12.64 21.82 -30.46
N VAL A 82 12.83 21.26 -29.26
CA VAL A 82 12.73 22.01 -28.00
C VAL A 82 14.06 22.72 -27.73
N HIS A 83 15.16 21.97 -27.83
CA HIS A 83 16.53 22.47 -27.70
C HIS A 83 17.41 21.83 -28.76
N ASP A 84 18.07 22.64 -29.59
CA ASP A 84 18.95 22.20 -30.67
C ASP A 84 20.38 21.86 -30.22
N ASN A 85 20.74 22.25 -28.99
CA ASN A 85 22.00 21.91 -28.35
C ASN A 85 21.80 21.85 -26.83
N LEU A 86 21.54 20.65 -26.30
CA LEU A 86 21.27 20.43 -24.88
C LEU A 86 22.43 20.85 -23.96
N PRO A 87 23.70 20.48 -24.23
CA PRO A 87 24.81 20.93 -23.40
C PRO A 87 24.94 22.45 -23.32
N ALA A 88 24.78 23.15 -24.45
CA ALA A 88 24.84 24.62 -24.47
C ALA A 88 23.64 25.24 -23.73
N TYR A 89 22.44 24.67 -23.89
CA TYR A 89 21.26 25.09 -23.13
C TYR A 89 21.51 24.98 -21.62
N TYR A 90 21.98 23.83 -21.13
CA TYR A 90 22.24 23.63 -19.70
C TYR A 90 23.34 24.54 -19.16
N ALA A 91 24.45 24.67 -19.90
CA ALA A 91 25.53 25.60 -19.53
C ALA A 91 25.03 27.06 -19.43
N SER A 92 24.10 27.48 -20.30
CA SER A 92 23.57 28.85 -20.32
C SER A 92 22.75 29.23 -19.09
N ARG A 93 22.28 28.26 -18.31
CA ARG A 93 21.43 28.50 -17.12
C ARG A 93 22.23 28.86 -15.87
N ASN A 94 23.55 28.76 -15.92
CA ASN A 94 24.44 29.13 -14.83
C ASN A 94 25.13 30.46 -15.16
N PRO A 95 24.73 31.59 -14.52
CA PRO A 95 25.16 32.94 -14.92
C PRO A 95 26.64 33.26 -14.60
N VAL A 96 27.28 32.44 -13.77
CA VAL A 96 28.71 32.51 -13.45
C VAL A 96 29.34 31.19 -13.89
N ALA A 97 30.51 31.25 -14.51
CA ALA A 97 31.27 30.05 -14.85
C ALA A 97 31.61 29.27 -13.57
N THR A 98 30.87 28.20 -13.34
CA THR A 98 31.07 27.25 -12.24
C THR A 98 31.68 25.97 -12.79
N THR A 99 32.56 25.35 -12.02
CA THR A 99 33.04 24.00 -12.32
C THR A 99 31.85 23.05 -12.28
N MET A 100 31.74 22.19 -13.30
CA MET A 100 30.70 21.17 -13.46
C MET A 100 29.28 21.73 -13.30
N GLY A 101 29.06 23.00 -13.66
CA GLY A 101 27.74 23.63 -13.57
C GLY A 101 27.28 23.89 -12.14
N GLY A 102 28.19 23.87 -11.17
CA GLY A 102 27.91 24.05 -9.74
C GLY A 102 27.73 22.74 -8.97
N TYR A 103 27.77 21.60 -9.65
CA TYR A 103 27.69 20.27 -9.05
C TYR A 103 29.07 19.78 -8.59
N LEU A 104 29.12 18.97 -7.53
CA LEU A 104 30.34 18.35 -7.02
C LEU A 104 30.98 17.43 -8.09
N THR A 105 32.26 17.63 -8.37
CA THR A 105 33.06 16.70 -9.18
C THR A 105 33.33 15.39 -8.43
N PHE A 106 33.71 14.31 -9.13
CA PHE A 106 34.04 13.03 -8.48
C PHE A 106 35.10 13.19 -7.38
N ALA A 107 36.12 14.03 -7.63
CA ALA A 107 37.16 14.32 -6.65
C ALA A 107 36.64 15.09 -5.42
N GLU A 108 35.69 16.00 -5.60
CA GLU A 108 35.07 16.74 -4.49
C GLU A 108 34.13 15.83 -3.69
N ILE A 109 33.37 14.94 -4.32
CA ILE A 109 32.55 13.93 -3.63
C ILE A 109 33.43 13.07 -2.73
N VAL A 110 34.52 12.56 -3.28
CA VAL A 110 35.56 11.79 -2.57
C VAL A 110 36.11 12.57 -1.36
N ALA A 111 36.40 13.86 -1.53
CA ALA A 111 36.87 14.72 -0.44
C ALA A 111 35.80 15.02 0.62
N VAL A 112 34.52 15.13 0.23
CA VAL A 112 33.40 15.30 1.16
C VAL A 112 33.25 14.05 2.03
N ILE A 113 33.31 12.85 1.46
CA ILE A 113 33.23 11.60 2.24
C ILE A 113 34.38 11.53 3.27
N ASP A 114 35.63 11.82 2.84
CA ASP A 114 36.79 11.85 3.74
C ASP A 114 36.62 12.89 4.86
N SER A 115 36.01 14.04 4.54
CA SER A 115 35.75 15.10 5.52
C SER A 115 34.66 14.71 6.52
N LEU A 116 33.60 14.02 6.08
CA LEU A 116 32.55 13.51 6.98
C LEU A 116 33.13 12.49 7.96
N HIS A 117 33.90 11.51 7.48
CA HIS A 117 34.58 10.56 8.36
C HIS A 117 35.53 11.26 9.35
N SER A 118 36.33 12.22 8.87
CA SER A 118 37.28 12.93 9.74
C SER A 118 36.60 13.80 10.81
N LEU A 119 35.42 14.36 10.52
CA LEU A 119 34.69 15.22 11.44
C LEU A 119 33.78 14.43 12.39
N TYR A 120 33.27 13.28 11.94
CA TYR A 120 32.31 12.45 12.65
C TYR A 120 32.77 10.98 12.69
N PRO A 121 33.98 10.68 13.21
CA PRO A 121 34.61 9.37 13.09
C PRO A 121 33.96 8.27 13.91
N ASP A 122 33.06 8.64 14.84
CA ASP A 122 32.32 7.68 15.67
C ASP A 122 31.09 7.13 14.95
N ILE A 123 30.51 7.89 14.00
CA ILE A 123 29.25 7.53 13.34
C ILE A 123 29.36 7.39 11.82
N CYS A 124 30.40 7.93 11.20
CA CYS A 124 30.62 7.87 9.77
C CYS A 124 31.86 7.03 9.48
N SER A 125 31.69 5.93 8.75
CA SER A 125 32.80 5.05 8.35
C SER A 125 33.73 5.74 7.35
N ALA A 126 34.99 5.30 7.32
CA ALA A 126 35.86 5.61 6.20
C ALA A 126 35.28 5.01 4.92
N ARG A 127 35.47 5.66 3.78
CA ARG A 127 35.06 5.08 2.50
C ARG A 127 35.77 3.75 2.26
N ASP A 128 35.03 2.81 1.70
CA ASP A 128 35.56 1.53 1.21
C ASP A 128 35.27 1.37 -0.28
N SER A 129 36.16 0.68 -0.99
CA SER A 129 35.97 0.41 -2.41
C SER A 129 35.26 -0.91 -2.60
N ILE A 130 34.05 -0.87 -3.18
CA ILE A 130 33.32 -2.10 -3.54
C ILE A 130 33.81 -2.72 -4.86
N GLY A 131 34.72 -2.04 -5.55
CA GLY A 131 35.32 -2.47 -6.81
C GLY A 131 35.82 -1.31 -7.66
N PHE A 132 36.33 -1.64 -8.86
CA PHE A 132 36.92 -0.68 -9.79
C PHE A 132 36.26 -0.75 -11.18
N THR A 133 36.08 0.40 -11.80
CA THR A 133 35.57 0.54 -13.17
C THR A 133 36.61 0.12 -14.23
N LEU A 134 36.20 0.13 -15.50
CA LEU A 134 37.06 -0.17 -16.64
C LEU A 134 38.23 0.83 -16.79
N GLU A 135 38.04 2.09 -16.43
CA GLU A 135 39.12 3.09 -16.41
C GLU A 135 39.86 3.16 -15.06
N GLY A 136 39.59 2.21 -14.14
CA GLY A 136 40.32 2.03 -12.89
C GLY A 136 39.91 2.96 -11.74
N ARG A 137 38.72 3.58 -11.81
CA ARG A 137 38.17 4.39 -10.71
C ARG A 137 37.44 3.49 -9.72
N ALA A 138 37.66 3.72 -8.44
CA ALA A 138 36.95 3.00 -7.39
C ALA A 138 35.48 3.42 -7.34
N LEU A 139 34.59 2.46 -7.11
CA LEU A 139 33.23 2.68 -6.63
C LEU A 139 33.31 2.79 -5.11
N TRP A 140 33.10 3.99 -4.58
CA TRP A 140 33.20 4.26 -3.15
C TRP A 140 31.86 4.05 -2.46
N ALA A 141 31.87 3.21 -1.42
CA ALA A 141 30.79 3.06 -0.47
C ALA A 141 31.20 3.64 0.89
N PHE A 142 30.23 4.11 1.67
CA PHE A 142 30.41 4.41 3.09
C PHE A 142 29.07 4.25 3.81
N LYS A 143 29.16 3.99 5.12
CA LYS A 143 28.04 3.82 6.06
C LYS A 143 28.01 4.94 7.11
N ILE A 144 26.80 5.33 7.53
CA ILE A 144 26.53 6.10 8.75
C ILE A 144 25.69 5.22 9.71
N SER A 145 26.19 5.00 10.93
CA SER A 145 25.58 4.24 12.04
C SER A 145 26.40 4.52 13.31
N ASP A 146 25.78 4.51 14.50
CA ASP A 146 26.46 4.84 15.77
C ASP A 146 27.58 3.85 16.16
N ASN A 147 27.56 2.63 15.63
CA ASN A 147 28.62 1.63 15.79
C ASN A 147 29.04 1.00 14.46
N TYR A 148 29.26 1.80 13.40
CA TYR A 148 29.51 1.31 12.04
C TYR A 148 30.60 0.22 11.87
N GLY A 149 31.51 0.07 12.84
CA GLY A 149 32.57 -0.95 12.84
C GLY A 149 32.15 -2.33 13.38
N VAL A 150 30.92 -2.46 13.89
CA VAL A 150 30.30 -3.69 14.35
C VAL A 150 29.05 -3.92 13.50
N ASP A 151 28.86 -5.16 13.08
CA ASP A 151 27.63 -5.61 12.40
C ASP A 151 26.60 -5.95 13.49
N GLU A 152 25.70 -5.01 13.77
CA GLU A 152 24.60 -5.15 14.74
C GLU A 152 23.33 -5.62 14.02
N ASP A 153 22.34 -6.14 14.76
CA ASP A 153 21.04 -6.53 14.19
C ASP A 153 20.17 -5.28 13.95
N GLU A 154 20.69 -4.38 13.12
CA GLU A 154 20.08 -3.11 12.73
C GLU A 154 19.52 -3.19 11.30
N PRO A 155 18.27 -2.73 11.07
CA PRO A 155 17.72 -2.63 9.74
C PRO A 155 18.57 -1.74 8.82
N GLU A 156 18.94 -2.28 7.65
CA GLU A 156 19.79 -1.57 6.70
C GLU A 156 18.98 -0.86 5.60
N ILE A 157 19.42 0.34 5.22
CA ILE A 157 18.93 1.08 4.05
C ILE A 157 20.08 1.48 3.15
N PHE A 158 19.87 1.38 1.84
CA PHE A 158 20.88 1.73 0.85
C PHE A 158 20.41 2.81 -0.11
N PHE A 159 21.22 3.86 -0.25
CA PHE A 159 21.04 4.91 -1.24
C PHE A 159 22.18 4.90 -2.26
N ASN A 160 21.82 4.96 -3.55
CA ASN A 160 22.80 5.12 -4.61
C ASN A 160 22.34 6.12 -5.67
N SER A 161 23.29 6.70 -6.38
CA SER A 161 23.00 7.68 -7.43
C SER A 161 24.03 7.64 -8.57
N LEU A 162 23.77 8.40 -9.63
CA LEU A 162 24.65 8.50 -10.80
C LEU A 162 24.98 7.14 -11.43
N ILE A 163 24.02 6.22 -11.48
CA ILE A 163 24.10 5.06 -12.38
C ILE A 163 24.07 5.54 -13.84
N HIS A 164 23.36 6.64 -14.11
CA HIS A 164 23.50 7.44 -15.31
C HIS A 164 24.34 8.69 -15.05
N ALA A 165 25.38 8.89 -15.84
CA ALA A 165 26.38 9.92 -15.61
C ALA A 165 25.91 11.37 -15.84
N ARG A 166 24.73 11.59 -16.41
CA ARG A 166 24.20 12.93 -16.72
C ARG A 166 23.21 13.47 -15.69
N GLU A 167 23.05 12.79 -14.56
CA GLU A 167 21.94 12.98 -13.61
C GLU A 167 22.43 13.45 -12.21
N PRO A 168 23.21 14.54 -12.09
CA PRO A 168 23.95 14.87 -10.86
C PRO A 168 23.12 15.44 -9.71
N MET A 169 21.89 15.92 -9.94
CA MET A 169 21.08 16.52 -8.87
C MET A 169 20.71 15.51 -7.78
N ALA A 170 20.42 14.27 -8.15
CA ALA A 170 20.24 13.18 -7.21
C ALA A 170 21.45 12.98 -6.27
N MET A 171 22.68 13.05 -6.82
CA MET A 171 23.91 12.89 -6.04
C MET A 171 24.15 14.05 -5.09
N GLU A 172 23.88 15.29 -5.50
CA GLU A 172 23.98 16.46 -4.63
C GLU A 172 23.13 16.34 -3.38
N TRP A 173 21.88 15.90 -3.54
CA TRP A 173 21.01 15.64 -2.40
C TRP A 173 21.58 14.53 -1.52
N LEU A 174 22.03 13.43 -2.13
CA LEU A 174 22.55 12.29 -1.38
C LEU A 174 23.73 12.69 -0.47
N MET A 175 24.66 13.50 -1.00
CA MET A 175 25.79 14.03 -0.21
C MET A 175 25.34 15.01 0.86
N ALA A 176 24.35 15.87 0.57
CA ALA A 176 23.77 16.77 1.56
C ALA A 176 23.06 16.02 2.69
N PHE A 177 22.36 14.92 2.38
CA PHE A 177 21.65 14.10 3.36
C PHE A 177 22.62 13.36 4.29
N ALA A 178 23.67 12.74 3.75
CA ALA A 178 24.74 12.16 4.56
C ALA A 178 25.37 13.19 5.52
N GLY A 179 25.63 14.40 5.02
CA GLY A 179 26.11 15.51 5.84
C GLY A 179 25.11 15.95 6.91
N TYR A 180 23.81 15.99 6.59
CA TYR A 180 22.75 16.35 7.52
C TYR A 180 22.65 15.37 8.68
N LEU A 181 22.70 14.06 8.41
CA LEU A 181 22.70 13.01 9.44
C LEU A 181 23.88 13.20 10.41
N CYS A 182 25.09 13.38 9.86
CA CYS A 182 26.29 13.56 10.68
C CYS A 182 26.23 14.85 11.53
N GLN A 183 25.83 15.98 10.92
CA GLN A 183 25.81 17.28 11.59
C GLN A 183 24.77 17.41 12.71
N ASN A 184 23.69 16.63 12.63
CA ASN A 184 22.57 16.72 13.58
C ASN A 184 22.52 15.55 14.57
N TYR A 185 23.45 14.58 14.47
CA TYR A 185 23.59 13.50 15.43
C TYR A 185 23.93 14.04 16.83
N GLY A 186 23.23 13.54 17.84
CA GLY A 186 23.35 13.99 19.23
C GLY A 186 22.64 15.32 19.54
N THR A 187 22.12 16.03 18.53
CA THR A 187 21.37 17.29 18.73
C THR A 187 19.90 17.17 18.35
N ASP A 188 19.60 16.49 17.24
CA ASP A 188 18.23 16.20 16.81
C ASP A 188 17.88 14.77 17.25
N SER A 189 16.78 14.61 18.00
CA SER A 189 16.39 13.32 18.55
C SER A 189 15.98 12.31 17.48
N ASN A 190 15.39 12.76 16.38
CA ASN A 190 14.96 11.88 15.30
C ASN A 190 16.17 11.39 14.49
N VAL A 191 17.11 12.29 14.17
CA VAL A 191 18.39 11.91 13.53
C VAL A 191 19.18 10.97 14.42
N THR A 192 19.28 11.28 15.71
CA THR A 192 19.98 10.43 16.68
C THR A 192 19.35 9.05 16.76
N ASN A 193 18.02 8.98 16.84
CA ASN A 193 17.31 7.70 16.87
C ASN A 193 17.53 6.88 15.59
N ILE A 194 17.52 7.53 14.42
CA ILE A 194 17.79 6.85 13.16
C ILE A 194 19.22 6.30 13.12
N VAL A 195 20.23 7.12 13.45
CA VAL A 195 21.64 6.69 13.39
C VAL A 195 21.97 5.61 14.44
N ASN A 196 21.29 5.61 15.59
CA ASN A 196 21.46 4.59 16.65
C ASN A 196 20.72 3.27 16.41
N ASN A 197 19.93 3.16 15.34
CA ASN A 197 19.10 1.97 15.10
C ASN A 197 19.09 1.55 13.62
N ARG A 198 19.99 2.09 12.78
CA ARG A 198 20.01 1.86 11.33
C ARG A 198 21.43 1.86 10.81
N GLU A 199 21.67 0.94 9.88
CA GLU A 199 22.81 1.05 8.98
C GLU A 199 22.41 1.78 7.69
N ILE A 200 22.93 2.99 7.50
CA ILE A 200 22.61 3.82 6.33
C ILE A 200 23.79 3.80 5.36
N TRP A 201 23.64 3.07 4.27
CA TRP A 201 24.68 2.86 3.28
C TRP A 201 24.53 3.79 2.08
N PHE A 202 25.68 4.24 1.56
CA PHE A 202 25.77 5.21 0.47
C PHE A 202 26.75 4.74 -0.61
N VAL A 203 26.32 4.76 -1.88
CA VAL A 203 27.21 4.72 -3.06
C VAL A 203 26.88 5.92 -3.94
N PRO A 204 27.57 7.06 -3.75
CA PRO A 204 27.17 8.30 -4.42
C PRO A 204 27.39 8.31 -5.92
N VAL A 205 28.36 7.54 -6.42
CA VAL A 205 28.69 7.52 -7.86
C VAL A 205 28.85 6.08 -8.33
N VAL A 206 27.77 5.51 -8.88
CA VAL A 206 27.79 4.16 -9.47
C VAL A 206 28.58 4.14 -10.80
N ASN A 207 28.52 5.22 -11.59
CA ASN A 207 29.21 5.34 -12.88
C ASN A 207 30.28 6.45 -12.88
N PRO A 208 31.40 6.29 -12.16
CA PRO A 208 32.40 7.35 -12.05
C PRO A 208 33.13 7.62 -13.38
N ASP A 209 33.27 6.63 -14.25
CA ASP A 209 33.89 6.81 -15.57
C ASP A 209 33.03 7.68 -16.49
N GLY A 210 31.72 7.41 -16.56
CA GLY A 210 30.80 8.24 -17.32
C GLY A 210 30.69 9.65 -16.74
N TYR A 211 30.68 9.78 -15.41
CA TYR A 211 30.57 11.09 -14.76
C TYR A 211 31.81 11.96 -15.02
N GLU A 212 33.01 11.37 -14.92
CA GLU A 212 34.26 12.04 -15.27
C GLU A 212 34.36 12.37 -16.76
N TYR A 213 33.80 11.54 -17.63
CA TYR A 213 33.68 11.88 -19.05
C TYR A 213 32.87 13.17 -19.27
N ASN A 214 31.74 13.33 -18.58
CA ASN A 214 30.97 14.58 -18.63
C ASN A 214 31.79 15.76 -18.08
N ARG A 215 32.51 15.59 -16.96
CA ARG A 215 33.35 16.65 -16.38
C ARG A 215 34.45 17.13 -17.32
N LEU A 216 35.10 16.19 -18.01
CA LEU A 216 36.22 16.49 -18.90
C LEU A 216 35.76 17.19 -20.20
N ASN A 217 34.62 16.78 -20.75
CA ASN A 217 34.12 17.31 -22.03
C ASN A 217 33.21 18.53 -21.86
N TYR A 218 32.54 18.65 -20.72
CA TYR A 218 31.60 19.72 -20.38
C TYR A 218 31.93 20.29 -18.99
N PRO A 219 33.10 20.93 -18.81
CA PRO A 219 33.59 21.38 -17.50
C PRO A 219 32.73 22.48 -16.85
N SER A 220 31.78 23.06 -17.58
CA SER A 220 30.78 24.00 -17.08
C SER A 220 29.40 23.36 -16.84
N GLY A 221 29.33 22.02 -16.85
CA GLY A 221 28.12 21.24 -16.68
C GLY A 221 27.34 21.05 -17.99
N GLY A 222 26.26 20.27 -17.92
CA GLY A 222 25.38 19.99 -19.07
C GLY A 222 25.80 18.80 -19.94
N GLY A 223 26.78 18.00 -19.50
CA GLY A 223 27.22 16.82 -20.24
C GLY A 223 26.12 15.76 -20.32
N MET A 224 25.87 15.26 -21.54
CA MET A 224 24.75 14.35 -21.81
C MET A 224 25.13 12.88 -21.88
N TRP A 225 26.36 12.52 -21.54
CA TRP A 225 26.77 11.11 -21.50
C TRP A 225 26.03 10.39 -20.37
N ARG A 226 25.35 9.29 -20.72
CA ARG A 226 24.51 8.51 -19.81
C ARG A 226 25.19 7.21 -19.34
N LYS A 227 25.65 6.42 -20.30
CA LYS A 227 26.13 5.03 -20.15
C LYS A 227 27.48 4.92 -19.41
N ASN A 228 27.97 3.71 -19.19
CA ASN A 228 29.37 3.52 -18.74
C ASN A 228 30.39 3.84 -19.87
N ARG A 229 31.65 3.44 -19.73
CA ARG A 229 32.72 3.74 -20.71
C ARG A 229 33.32 2.51 -21.41
N ARG A 230 32.59 1.39 -21.45
CA ARG A 230 33.03 0.20 -22.19
C ARG A 230 33.28 0.53 -23.67
N VAL A 231 34.42 0.08 -24.20
CA VAL A 231 34.81 0.31 -25.60
C VAL A 231 34.22 -0.74 -26.55
N SER A 232 34.29 -2.03 -26.18
CA SER A 232 33.82 -3.14 -27.03
C SER A 232 32.91 -4.10 -26.25
N PRO A 233 31.75 -4.49 -26.80
CA PRO A 233 31.19 -4.09 -28.11
C PRO A 233 30.66 -2.65 -28.16
N GLY A 234 30.52 -1.99 -27.00
CA GLY A 234 30.16 -0.58 -26.88
C GLY A 234 29.77 -0.26 -25.43
N PRO A 235 29.53 1.03 -25.10
CA PRO A 235 29.12 1.45 -23.77
C PRO A 235 27.72 0.97 -23.42
N VAL A 236 27.50 0.58 -22.17
CA VAL A 236 26.29 -0.09 -21.67
C VAL A 236 25.48 0.84 -20.76
N ASP A 237 24.15 0.82 -20.92
CA ASP A 237 23.24 1.39 -19.94
C ASP A 237 23.23 0.47 -18.71
N LEU A 238 23.79 0.98 -17.59
CA LEU A 238 23.93 0.22 -16.36
C LEU A 238 22.57 -0.10 -15.73
N ASN A 239 21.52 0.70 -15.95
CA ASN A 239 20.17 0.39 -15.49
C ASN A 239 19.36 -0.44 -16.51
N ARG A 240 20.05 -1.11 -17.45
CA ARG A 240 19.53 -2.20 -18.31
C ARG A 240 20.34 -3.49 -18.17
N ASN A 241 21.31 -3.53 -17.25
CA ASN A 241 22.29 -4.60 -17.13
C ASN A 241 22.06 -5.50 -15.90
N TRP A 242 20.89 -5.43 -15.26
CA TRP A 242 20.55 -6.26 -14.08
C TRP A 242 19.91 -7.58 -14.50
N GLY A 243 20.04 -8.61 -13.65
CA GLY A 243 19.78 -10.00 -14.05
C GLY A 243 18.34 -10.50 -13.99
N TYR A 244 17.40 -9.74 -13.44
CA TYR A 244 15.99 -10.13 -13.45
C TYR A 244 15.31 -9.60 -14.70
N MET A 245 14.68 -10.50 -15.46
CA MET A 245 14.06 -10.19 -16.76
C MET A 245 15.02 -9.46 -17.71
N TRP A 246 16.31 -9.75 -17.63
CA TRP A 246 17.31 -9.17 -18.52
C TRP A 246 17.07 -9.60 -19.96
N GLY A 247 16.86 -8.61 -20.83
CA GLY A 247 16.60 -8.87 -22.24
C GLY A 247 15.34 -9.70 -22.50
N TYR A 248 14.35 -9.56 -21.61
CA TYR A 248 13.02 -10.16 -21.73
C TYR A 248 12.41 -9.92 -23.12
N ASP A 249 12.55 -8.70 -23.63
CA ASP A 249 12.21 -8.30 -24.99
C ASP A 249 13.13 -7.15 -25.46
N ASN A 250 12.77 -6.46 -26.54
CA ASN A 250 13.48 -5.30 -27.06
C ASN A 250 12.73 -3.97 -26.84
N TYR A 251 11.83 -3.93 -25.85
CA TYR A 251 11.13 -2.72 -25.44
C TYR A 251 11.83 -2.10 -24.23
N GLY A 252 12.16 -0.81 -24.32
CA GLY A 252 12.82 -0.06 -23.24
C GLY A 252 14.29 -0.44 -22.96
N SER A 253 14.80 -1.48 -23.61
CA SER A 253 16.16 -2.01 -23.47
C SER A 253 16.59 -2.52 -24.85
N SER A 254 17.86 -2.44 -25.22
CA SER A 254 18.31 -2.79 -26.58
C SER A 254 19.48 -3.77 -26.61
N PRO A 255 19.54 -4.73 -27.57
CA PRO A 255 20.72 -5.55 -27.80
C PRO A 255 21.76 -4.86 -28.71
N THR A 256 21.47 -3.66 -29.24
CA THR A 256 22.31 -2.94 -30.19
C THR A 256 23.36 -2.09 -29.46
N PRO A 257 24.69 -2.30 -29.66
CA PRO A 257 25.72 -1.55 -28.93
C PRO A 257 25.70 -0.02 -29.10
N SER A 258 25.17 0.48 -30.21
CA SER A 258 25.02 1.92 -30.48
C SER A 258 23.81 2.55 -29.79
N SER A 259 22.87 1.76 -29.26
CA SER A 259 21.67 2.25 -28.58
C SER A 259 22.01 2.89 -27.23
N ASP A 260 21.30 3.97 -26.87
CA ASP A 260 21.43 4.59 -25.55
C ASP A 260 20.91 3.71 -24.41
N THR A 261 20.06 2.73 -24.72
CA THR A 261 19.55 1.71 -23.79
C THR A 261 20.20 0.35 -24.02
N TYR A 262 21.42 0.31 -24.58
CA TYR A 262 22.14 -0.94 -24.80
C TYR A 262 22.36 -1.69 -23.49
N ARG A 263 21.81 -2.90 -23.40
CA ARG A 263 21.75 -3.72 -22.17
C ARG A 263 23.01 -4.50 -21.84
N GLY A 264 24.03 -4.41 -22.71
CA GLY A 264 25.28 -5.16 -22.59
C GLY A 264 25.22 -6.55 -23.23
N PRO A 265 26.36 -7.28 -23.24
CA PRO A 265 26.45 -8.63 -23.81
C PRO A 265 25.84 -9.73 -22.91
N GLY A 266 25.49 -9.40 -21.67
CA GLY A 266 24.90 -10.32 -20.68
C GLY A 266 24.42 -9.57 -19.45
N ALA A 267 23.56 -10.18 -18.64
CA ALA A 267 23.25 -9.66 -17.31
C ALA A 267 24.53 -9.53 -16.46
N PHE A 268 24.66 -8.43 -15.72
CA PHE A 268 25.82 -8.09 -14.88
C PHE A 268 27.17 -8.21 -15.62
N SER A 269 27.17 -7.89 -16.92
CA SER A 269 28.39 -7.92 -17.75
C SER A 269 29.31 -6.75 -17.49
N GLU A 270 28.82 -5.68 -16.85
CA GLU A 270 29.62 -4.51 -16.51
C GLU A 270 30.17 -4.63 -15.08
N LEU A 271 31.37 -4.08 -14.87
CA LEU A 271 32.05 -4.17 -13.57
C LEU A 271 31.23 -3.44 -12.50
N GLU A 272 30.70 -2.27 -12.84
CA GLU A 272 29.92 -1.42 -11.94
C GLU A 272 28.69 -2.16 -11.37
N THR A 273 27.87 -2.76 -12.24
CA THR A 273 26.68 -3.52 -11.82
C THR A 273 27.04 -4.83 -11.15
N SER A 274 28.13 -5.48 -11.56
CA SER A 274 28.60 -6.71 -10.93
C SER A 274 29.09 -6.50 -9.49
N PHE A 275 29.82 -5.41 -9.23
CA PHE A 275 30.25 -5.04 -7.88
C PHE A 275 29.07 -4.57 -7.01
N LEU A 276 28.16 -3.76 -7.58
CA LEU A 276 26.96 -3.33 -6.86
C LEU A 276 26.05 -4.50 -6.50
N ARG A 277 25.91 -5.49 -7.39
CA ARG A 277 25.23 -6.77 -7.08
C ARG A 277 25.88 -7.48 -5.90
N GLN A 278 27.21 -7.64 -5.92
CA GLN A 278 27.92 -8.33 -4.85
C GLN A 278 27.72 -7.63 -3.51
N PHE A 279 27.78 -6.29 -3.51
CA PHE A 279 27.49 -5.46 -2.36
C PHE A 279 26.04 -5.69 -1.88
N ILE A 280 25.03 -5.62 -2.74
CA ILE A 280 23.63 -5.83 -2.34
C ILE A 280 23.38 -7.25 -1.80
N VAL A 281 24.02 -8.28 -2.38
CA VAL A 281 23.86 -9.68 -1.93
C VAL A 281 24.56 -9.94 -0.59
N SER A 282 25.55 -9.13 -0.21
CA SER A 282 26.29 -9.31 1.05
C SER A 282 25.68 -8.58 2.25
N HIS A 283 24.51 -7.96 2.09
CA HIS A 283 23.83 -7.15 3.11
C HIS A 283 22.36 -7.54 3.21
N ASN A 284 21.72 -7.21 4.34
CA ASN A 284 20.31 -7.47 4.60
C ASN A 284 19.50 -6.17 4.48
N PHE A 285 19.54 -5.55 3.29
CA PHE A 285 18.78 -4.32 3.04
C PHE A 285 17.27 -4.53 3.13
N ASN A 286 16.62 -3.75 4.01
CA ASN A 286 15.17 -3.69 4.07
C ASN A 286 14.62 -2.78 2.96
N TYR A 287 15.36 -1.72 2.62
CA TYR A 287 14.96 -0.78 1.58
C TYR A 287 16.15 -0.29 0.74
N ILE A 288 15.99 -0.18 -0.58
CA ILE A 288 16.96 0.42 -1.50
C ILE A 288 16.33 1.56 -2.29
N MET A 289 16.94 2.74 -2.25
CA MET A 289 16.53 3.90 -3.03
C MET A 289 17.55 4.20 -4.14
N ASN A 290 17.13 4.05 -5.39
CA ASN A 290 17.93 4.29 -6.60
C ASN A 290 17.64 5.71 -7.13
N LEU A 291 18.61 6.62 -7.05
CA LEU A 291 18.36 8.03 -7.32
C LEU A 291 18.78 8.43 -8.74
N HIS A 292 17.83 9.06 -9.43
CA HIS A 292 17.91 9.50 -10.81
C HIS A 292 17.47 10.97 -10.96
N THR A 293 17.57 11.51 -12.16
CA THR A 293 17.13 12.86 -12.54
C THR A 293 16.77 12.78 -14.03
N CYS A 294 15.56 13.08 -14.50
CA CYS A 294 14.50 13.92 -13.93
C CYS A 294 13.08 13.39 -14.21
N GLY A 295 12.08 13.98 -13.56
CA GLY A 295 10.66 13.79 -13.86
C GLY A 295 9.70 14.06 -12.70
N ASN A 296 10.23 14.22 -11.49
CA ASN A 296 9.49 14.18 -10.22
C ASN A 296 8.64 12.91 -10.09
N TYR A 297 9.29 11.77 -10.32
CA TYR A 297 8.63 10.47 -10.16
C TYR A 297 9.18 9.71 -8.95
N TYR A 298 8.31 8.91 -8.31
CA TYR A 298 8.71 7.78 -7.49
C TYR A 298 8.25 6.49 -8.18
N LEU A 299 9.21 5.72 -8.70
CA LEU A 299 8.96 4.50 -9.46
C LEU A 299 9.24 3.27 -8.63
N TYR A 300 8.39 2.24 -8.74
CA TYR A 300 8.59 0.97 -8.05
C TYR A 300 8.34 -0.23 -8.98
N PRO A 301 8.83 -1.43 -8.63
CA PRO A 301 8.64 -2.63 -9.45
C PRO A 301 7.17 -2.96 -9.73
N PHE A 302 6.83 -3.66 -10.81
CA PHE A 302 7.73 -4.09 -11.88
C PHE A 302 7.69 -3.13 -13.08
N GLY A 303 8.85 -2.90 -13.69
CA GLY A 303 9.00 -2.14 -14.93
C GLY A 303 8.86 -2.97 -16.21
N TYR A 304 9.25 -4.25 -16.18
CA TYR A 304 9.30 -5.11 -17.39
C TYR A 304 7.95 -5.54 -17.94
N GLY A 305 6.89 -5.49 -17.14
CA GLY A 305 5.58 -5.98 -17.54
C GLY A 305 4.45 -5.61 -16.58
N ILE A 306 3.22 -5.82 -17.05
CA ILE A 306 2.00 -5.65 -16.26
C ILE A 306 1.87 -6.88 -15.37
N THR A 307 2.49 -6.83 -14.20
CA THR A 307 2.50 -7.94 -13.24
C THR A 307 2.31 -7.38 -11.84
N ASP A 308 1.32 -7.93 -11.13
CA ASP A 308 1.05 -7.60 -9.73
C ASP A 308 1.75 -8.60 -8.80
N TYR A 309 1.99 -8.16 -7.56
CA TYR A 309 2.52 -8.97 -6.47
C TYR A 309 1.88 -8.51 -5.15
N PRO A 310 1.76 -9.40 -4.13
CA PRO A 310 0.97 -9.10 -2.93
C PRO A 310 1.38 -7.81 -2.19
N GLN A 311 2.67 -7.48 -2.17
CA GLN A 311 3.22 -6.30 -1.50
C GLN A 311 3.21 -5.02 -2.36
N LEU A 312 2.51 -5.00 -3.50
CA LEU A 312 2.36 -3.79 -4.33
C LEU A 312 1.62 -2.68 -3.56
N SER A 313 0.71 -3.02 -2.65
CA SER A 313 0.02 -2.06 -1.77
C SER A 313 0.99 -1.29 -0.87
N VAL A 314 2.01 -1.97 -0.34
CA VAL A 314 3.07 -1.34 0.48
C VAL A 314 3.82 -0.30 -0.36
N GLN A 315 4.18 -0.64 -1.60
CA GLN A 315 4.87 0.30 -2.50
C GLN A 315 4.02 1.50 -2.89
N ARG A 316 2.70 1.31 -3.07
CA ARG A 316 1.75 2.41 -3.29
C ARG A 316 1.67 3.33 -2.08
N ALA A 317 1.53 2.79 -0.87
CA ALA A 317 1.48 3.57 0.37
C ALA A 317 2.77 4.37 0.62
N ILE A 318 3.93 3.82 0.23
CA ILE A 318 5.20 4.55 0.25
C ILE A 318 5.12 5.73 -0.73
N GLY A 319 4.63 5.49 -1.94
CA GLY A 319 4.41 6.55 -2.94
C GLY A 319 3.47 7.66 -2.46
N ASP A 320 2.34 7.30 -1.86
CA ASP A 320 1.38 8.25 -1.27
C ASP A 320 2.05 9.12 -0.20
N SER A 321 2.87 8.49 0.66
CA SER A 321 3.65 9.19 1.69
C SER A 321 4.68 10.15 1.09
N LEU A 322 5.39 9.73 0.03
CA LEU A 322 6.36 10.59 -0.65
C LEU A 322 5.70 11.79 -1.35
N GLN A 323 4.51 11.61 -1.90
CA GLN A 323 3.72 12.70 -2.49
C GLN A 323 3.32 13.76 -1.45
N ALA A 324 3.20 13.40 -0.16
CA ALA A 324 2.99 14.37 0.92
C ALA A 324 4.24 15.23 1.22
N PHE A 325 5.45 14.73 0.92
CA PHE A 325 6.70 15.46 1.15
C PHE A 325 7.18 16.28 -0.05
N GLY A 326 6.80 15.90 -1.26
CA GLY A 326 7.29 16.52 -2.49
C GLY A 326 6.38 16.27 -3.68
N PRO A 327 6.69 16.86 -4.85
CA PRO A 327 5.82 16.85 -6.02
C PRO A 327 5.91 15.52 -6.79
N PHE A 328 6.01 14.38 -6.10
CA PHE A 328 6.23 13.08 -6.72
C PHE A 328 4.91 12.47 -7.22
N THR A 329 4.82 12.26 -8.53
CA THR A 329 3.86 11.30 -9.08
C THR A 329 4.46 9.91 -8.92
N HIS A 330 3.72 8.95 -8.39
CA HIS A 330 4.24 7.60 -8.16
C HIS A 330 3.46 6.53 -8.93
N GLY A 331 4.16 5.46 -9.27
CA GLY A 331 3.65 4.42 -10.15
C GLY A 331 4.76 3.48 -10.61
N ARG A 332 4.39 2.43 -11.32
CA ARG A 332 5.36 1.58 -12.03
C ARG A 332 5.92 2.32 -13.24
N ALA A 333 7.11 1.94 -13.69
CA ALA A 333 7.76 2.59 -14.82
C ALA A 333 6.86 2.67 -16.06
N TRP A 334 6.11 1.62 -16.39
CA TRP A 334 5.21 1.61 -17.56
C TRP A 334 3.91 2.40 -17.35
N GLU A 335 3.50 2.67 -16.10
CA GLU A 335 2.31 3.48 -15.79
C GLU A 335 2.58 4.97 -16.03
N LEU A 336 3.80 5.43 -15.74
CA LEU A 336 4.16 6.86 -15.80
C LEU A 336 5.11 7.22 -16.94
N LEU A 337 5.90 6.26 -17.42
CA LEU A 337 6.93 6.44 -18.44
C LEU A 337 6.73 5.42 -19.58
N TYR A 338 7.43 4.29 -19.50
CA TYR A 338 7.48 3.24 -20.51
C TYR A 338 7.97 1.92 -19.90
N PHE A 339 7.72 0.81 -20.58
CA PHE A 339 8.26 -0.49 -20.18
C PHE A 339 9.79 -0.48 -20.17
N VAL A 340 10.40 -1.11 -19.18
CA VAL A 340 11.86 -1.22 -19.01
C VAL A 340 12.21 -2.63 -18.59
N ASN A 341 13.31 -3.21 -19.07
CA ASN A 341 13.76 -4.54 -18.63
C ASN A 341 15.25 -4.56 -18.31
N GLY A 342 15.63 -5.43 -17.36
CA GLY A 342 16.99 -5.49 -16.82
C GLY A 342 17.36 -4.29 -15.94
N GLU A 343 16.41 -3.65 -15.27
CA GLU A 343 16.67 -2.54 -14.34
C GLU A 343 16.88 -3.00 -12.88
N SER A 344 17.41 -2.08 -12.07
CA SER A 344 17.77 -2.31 -10.67
C SER A 344 16.59 -2.70 -9.77
N ASN A 345 15.49 -1.92 -9.79
CA ASN A 345 14.29 -2.15 -8.99
C ASN A 345 13.73 -3.57 -9.22
N ASP A 346 13.55 -3.94 -10.48
CA ASP A 346 13.02 -5.26 -10.86
C ASP A 346 13.88 -6.41 -10.34
N TRP A 347 15.22 -6.26 -10.33
CA TRP A 347 16.10 -7.27 -9.74
C TRP A 347 16.09 -7.25 -8.21
N GLN A 348 16.06 -6.07 -7.58
CA GLN A 348 16.03 -5.91 -6.13
C GLN A 348 14.78 -6.60 -5.52
N TRP A 349 13.63 -6.48 -6.18
CA TRP A 349 12.40 -7.14 -5.75
C TRP A 349 12.22 -8.57 -6.31
N GLY A 350 12.51 -8.79 -7.60
CA GLY A 350 12.14 -10.02 -8.32
C GLY A 350 13.09 -11.19 -8.14
N ASP A 351 14.39 -10.95 -7.95
CA ASP A 351 15.36 -12.04 -7.76
C ASP A 351 15.37 -12.51 -6.30
N ILE A 352 14.77 -13.69 -6.08
CA ILE A 352 14.73 -14.40 -4.79
C ILE A 352 15.72 -15.57 -4.71
N ILE A 353 16.52 -15.80 -5.77
CA ILE A 353 17.50 -16.90 -5.81
C ILE A 353 18.80 -16.45 -5.15
N SER A 354 19.24 -15.22 -5.43
CA SER A 354 20.53 -14.72 -4.92
C SER A 354 20.44 -14.01 -3.56
N LYS A 355 19.26 -13.57 -3.16
CA LYS A 355 18.99 -12.77 -1.95
C LYS A 355 17.49 -12.82 -1.58
N PRO A 356 17.09 -12.42 -0.36
CA PRO A 356 15.69 -12.12 -0.05
C PRO A 356 15.11 -11.00 -0.94
N ARG A 357 13.78 -10.81 -0.89
CA ARG A 357 13.16 -9.64 -1.50
C ARG A 357 13.57 -8.39 -0.73
N ILE A 358 13.86 -7.33 -1.47
CA ILE A 358 14.22 -6.03 -0.90
C ILE A 358 13.22 -5.01 -1.43
N TYR A 359 12.56 -4.27 -0.54
CA TYR A 359 11.74 -3.14 -0.98
C TYR A 359 12.61 -2.10 -1.65
N CYS A 360 12.13 -1.52 -2.73
CA CYS A 360 12.94 -0.59 -3.50
C CYS A 360 12.12 0.38 -4.31
N GLY A 361 12.72 1.51 -4.64
CA GLY A 361 12.17 2.41 -5.62
C GLY A 361 13.22 3.32 -6.23
N THR A 362 12.78 4.07 -7.24
CA THR A 362 13.55 5.08 -7.93
C THR A 362 12.93 6.44 -7.72
N ILE A 363 13.72 7.44 -7.33
CA ILE A 363 13.28 8.84 -7.42
C ILE A 363 13.92 9.46 -8.65
N GLU A 364 13.09 9.98 -9.55
CA GLU A 364 13.49 10.83 -10.69
C GLU A 364 13.40 12.29 -10.27
N LEU A 365 14.47 12.85 -9.70
CA LEU A 365 14.42 14.18 -9.10
C LEU A 365 14.43 15.28 -10.16
N GLY A 366 13.53 16.25 -10.06
CA GLY A 366 13.54 17.47 -10.88
C GLY A 366 12.43 17.53 -11.91
N THR A 367 12.00 18.74 -12.27
CA THR A 367 10.91 18.95 -13.24
C THR A 367 11.38 18.72 -14.68
N ASP A 368 10.44 18.53 -15.62
CA ASP A 368 10.75 18.51 -17.06
C ASP A 368 11.49 19.78 -17.52
N ALA A 369 11.14 20.94 -16.95
CA ALA A 369 11.79 22.21 -17.28
C ALA A 369 13.23 22.28 -16.74
N ASP A 370 13.52 21.58 -15.65
CA ASP A 370 14.88 21.41 -15.16
C ASP A 370 15.67 20.47 -16.05
N GLY A 371 15.06 19.36 -16.49
CA GLY A 371 15.76 18.31 -17.21
C GLY A 371 16.89 17.70 -16.37
N PHE A 372 17.90 17.14 -17.04
CA PHE A 372 18.99 16.38 -16.42
C PHE A 372 19.96 17.21 -15.56
N TRP A 373 20.07 18.51 -15.82
CA TRP A 373 21.05 19.40 -15.16
C TRP A 373 20.41 20.66 -14.59
N PRO A 374 19.52 20.59 -13.57
CA PRO A 374 18.90 21.76 -12.97
C PRO A 374 19.91 22.90 -12.72
N PRO A 375 19.56 24.18 -12.89
CA PRO A 375 20.49 25.28 -12.59
C PRO A 375 20.96 25.22 -11.14
N ALA A 376 22.21 25.59 -10.87
CA ALA A 376 22.82 25.48 -9.53
C ALA A 376 22.02 26.18 -8.43
N SER A 377 21.27 27.24 -8.78
CA SER A 377 20.37 27.95 -7.86
C SER A 377 19.23 27.08 -7.30
N ARG A 378 18.91 25.94 -7.94
CA ARG A 378 17.89 25.00 -7.50
C ARG A 378 18.44 23.87 -6.61
N ILE A 379 19.76 23.69 -6.53
CA ILE A 379 20.36 22.66 -5.67
C ILE A 379 19.90 22.82 -4.20
N PRO A 380 19.95 24.02 -3.58
CA PRO A 380 19.48 24.17 -2.20
C PRO A 380 18.00 23.86 -2.01
N TYR A 381 17.16 24.21 -3.00
CA TYR A 381 15.73 23.90 -2.97
C TYR A 381 15.51 22.39 -2.95
N TYR A 382 16.11 21.65 -3.89
CA TYR A 382 15.99 20.21 -3.95
C TYR A 382 16.57 19.50 -2.73
N ASN A 383 17.72 19.96 -2.23
CA ASN A 383 18.29 19.44 -1.00
C ASN A 383 17.31 19.60 0.17
N SER A 384 16.73 20.78 0.35
CA SER A 384 15.75 21.03 1.43
C SER A 384 14.46 20.21 1.29
N MET A 385 13.93 20.07 0.07
CA MET A 385 12.68 19.34 -0.20
C MET A 385 12.85 17.84 0.05
N MET A 386 14.01 17.29 -0.30
CA MET A 386 14.29 15.85 -0.16
C MET A 386 14.80 15.45 1.23
N MET A 387 15.13 16.38 2.13
CA MET A 387 15.51 16.04 3.52
C MET A 387 14.44 15.21 4.25
N PRO A 388 13.15 15.63 4.32
CA PRO A 388 12.11 14.83 4.96
C PRO A 388 11.91 13.46 4.28
N VAL A 389 12.13 13.37 2.97
CA VAL A 389 12.09 12.09 2.23
C VAL A 389 13.16 11.12 2.73
N GLY A 390 14.42 11.57 2.85
CA GLY A 390 15.51 10.74 3.37
C GLY A 390 15.24 10.26 4.80
N MET A 391 14.77 11.16 5.66
CA MET A 391 14.41 10.84 7.05
C MET A 391 13.27 9.82 7.13
N PHE A 392 12.22 10.01 6.33
CA PHE A 392 11.09 9.09 6.24
C PHE A 392 11.54 7.69 5.81
N LEU A 393 12.33 7.59 4.73
CA LEU A 393 12.80 6.30 4.21
C LEU A 393 13.71 5.58 5.21
N CYS A 394 14.59 6.29 5.91
CA CYS A 394 15.42 5.69 6.96
C CYS A 394 14.58 5.19 8.15
N GLY A 395 13.53 5.92 8.52
CA GLY A 395 12.57 5.47 9.53
C GLY A 395 11.85 4.20 9.08
N LEU A 396 11.26 4.24 7.88
CA LEU A 396 10.53 3.15 7.22
C LEU A 396 11.36 1.86 7.10
N ALA A 397 12.66 1.98 6.82
CA ALA A 397 13.55 0.82 6.71
C ALA A 397 13.56 -0.06 7.97
N GLY A 398 13.16 0.45 9.14
CA GLY A 398 13.02 -0.36 10.34
C GLY A 398 11.95 -1.44 10.24
N HIS A 399 10.86 -1.13 9.56
CA HIS A 399 9.72 -2.00 9.38
C HIS A 399 8.88 -1.48 8.20
N VAL A 400 9.21 -1.93 7.00
CA VAL A 400 8.63 -1.37 5.77
C VAL A 400 7.14 -1.71 5.64
N GLU A 401 6.72 -2.88 6.08
CA GLU A 401 5.32 -3.33 6.00
C GLU A 401 4.41 -2.61 7.01
N GLY A 402 4.95 -2.09 8.11
CA GLY A 402 4.22 -1.25 9.09
C GLY A 402 3.75 0.11 8.56
N ILE A 403 3.99 0.42 7.29
CA ILE A 403 3.32 1.55 6.62
C ILE A 403 1.83 1.28 6.41
N LEU A 404 1.44 0.01 6.32
CA LEU A 404 0.05 -0.42 6.25
C LEU A 404 -0.40 -0.96 7.61
N PRO A 405 -1.70 -0.87 7.94
CA PRO A 405 -2.24 -1.51 9.14
C PRO A 405 -2.02 -3.03 9.12
N PRO A 406 -2.04 -3.70 10.29
CA PRO A 406 -1.89 -5.15 10.35
C PRO A 406 -3.09 -5.84 9.70
N ALA A 407 -2.92 -7.12 9.35
CA ALA A 407 -3.98 -7.92 8.77
C ALA A 407 -5.24 -7.94 9.65
N THR A 408 -6.40 -7.92 8.99
CA THR A 408 -7.68 -8.06 9.66
C THR A 408 -7.79 -9.45 10.32
N PRO A 409 -8.07 -9.55 11.64
CA PRO A 409 -8.34 -10.83 12.27
C PRO A 409 -9.57 -11.54 11.69
N ILE A 410 -9.61 -12.86 11.79
CA ILE A 410 -10.76 -13.68 11.41
C ILE A 410 -11.38 -14.26 12.67
N LEU A 411 -12.59 -13.82 13.00
CA LEU A 411 -13.34 -14.28 14.15
C LEU A 411 -13.88 -15.69 13.91
N ALA A 412 -13.79 -16.56 14.92
CA ALA A 412 -14.29 -17.93 14.81
C ALA A 412 -15.82 -17.98 14.89
N GLU A 413 -16.44 -18.78 14.02
CA GLU A 413 -17.90 -18.97 13.98
C GLU A 413 -18.44 -19.62 15.26
N PHE A 414 -19.64 -19.20 15.65
CA PHE A 414 -20.44 -19.90 16.68
C PHE A 414 -21.38 -20.90 16.01
N THR A 415 -21.05 -22.19 16.06
CA THR A 415 -21.81 -23.24 15.35
C THR A 415 -23.07 -23.70 16.09
N ASP A 416 -23.13 -23.52 17.41
CA ASP A 416 -24.22 -24.00 18.26
C ASP A 416 -24.76 -22.89 19.16
N THR A 417 -26.03 -23.01 19.55
CA THR A 417 -26.62 -22.18 20.60
C THR A 417 -25.89 -22.39 21.92
N ILE A 418 -25.44 -21.30 22.53
CA ILE A 418 -24.76 -21.30 23.82
C ILE A 418 -25.81 -21.44 24.92
N THR A 419 -25.68 -22.47 25.75
CA THR A 419 -26.65 -22.82 26.81
C THR A 419 -26.18 -22.47 28.23
N THR A 420 -25.00 -21.86 28.33
CA THR A 420 -24.38 -21.40 29.57
C THR A 420 -24.26 -19.88 29.57
N ASP A 421 -24.12 -19.29 30.77
CA ASP A 421 -23.83 -17.85 30.95
C ASP A 421 -22.36 -17.50 30.69
N SER A 422 -21.50 -18.50 30.49
CA SER A 422 -20.09 -18.33 30.14
C SER A 422 -19.71 -18.98 28.81
N PHE A 423 -18.86 -18.33 28.02
CA PHE A 423 -18.25 -18.89 26.81
C PHE A 423 -16.96 -18.15 26.42
N THR A 424 -16.27 -18.63 25.40
CA THR A 424 -15.05 -17.98 24.89
C THR A 424 -15.26 -17.53 23.46
N VAL A 425 -14.92 -16.27 23.19
CA VAL A 425 -14.78 -15.72 21.84
C VAL A 425 -13.33 -15.89 21.42
N SER A 426 -13.06 -16.40 20.22
CA SER A 426 -11.70 -16.60 19.71
C SER A 426 -11.57 -16.18 18.26
N TRP A 427 -10.37 -15.84 17.83
CA TRP A 427 -10.06 -15.47 16.45
C TRP A 427 -8.70 -16.03 16.02
N VAL A 428 -8.46 -16.00 14.72
CA VAL A 428 -7.15 -16.26 14.13
C VAL A 428 -6.60 -14.95 13.57
N HIS A 429 -5.32 -14.72 13.77
CA HIS A 429 -4.60 -13.59 13.20
C HIS A 429 -3.22 -14.06 12.77
N GLU A 430 -2.99 -14.07 11.46
CA GLU A 430 -1.72 -14.46 10.85
C GLU A 430 -1.19 -13.27 10.05
N ASP A 431 -0.25 -12.55 10.67
CA ASP A 431 0.50 -11.48 10.00
C ASP A 431 1.94 -11.55 10.50
N ALA A 432 2.79 -12.22 9.74
CA ALA A 432 4.19 -12.41 10.12
C ALA A 432 5.03 -11.16 9.85
N SER A 433 4.60 -10.33 8.91
CA SER A 433 5.36 -9.16 8.48
C SER A 433 4.95 -7.90 9.23
N ASN A 434 3.66 -7.71 9.53
CA ASN A 434 3.17 -6.67 10.45
C ASN A 434 2.33 -7.28 11.60
N PRO A 435 2.96 -7.91 12.60
CA PRO A 435 2.25 -8.62 13.65
C PRO A 435 1.47 -7.71 14.58
N ALA A 436 0.30 -8.18 15.03
CA ALA A 436 -0.48 -7.51 16.05
C ALA A 436 0.27 -7.51 17.40
N THR A 437 0.34 -6.35 18.03
CA THR A 437 0.78 -6.17 19.42
C THR A 437 -0.38 -6.29 20.41
N SER A 438 -1.61 -6.00 19.98
CA SER A 438 -2.82 -6.13 20.79
C SER A 438 -4.09 -6.20 19.93
N PHE A 439 -5.22 -6.53 20.55
CA PHE A 439 -6.54 -6.58 19.91
C PHE A 439 -7.59 -5.81 20.72
N GLU A 440 -8.57 -5.27 20.01
CA GLU A 440 -9.80 -4.74 20.59
C GLU A 440 -10.97 -5.64 20.23
N LEU A 441 -11.75 -6.06 21.23
CA LEU A 441 -12.97 -6.83 21.09
C LEU A 441 -14.19 -5.96 21.39
N VAL A 442 -15.06 -5.84 20.41
CA VAL A 442 -16.32 -5.10 20.49
C VAL A 442 -17.49 -6.07 20.46
N GLN A 443 -18.48 -5.80 21.29
CA GLN A 443 -19.78 -6.44 21.28
C GLN A 443 -20.86 -5.46 20.82
N LYS A 444 -21.80 -5.95 20.02
CA LYS A 444 -23.03 -5.25 19.66
C LYS A 444 -24.26 -6.09 19.97
N THR A 445 -25.36 -5.45 20.32
CA THR A 445 -26.66 -6.09 20.61
C THR A 445 -27.82 -5.24 20.10
N GLY A 446 -29.00 -5.84 19.94
CA GLY A 446 -30.18 -5.14 19.44
C GLY A 446 -30.05 -4.80 17.95
N LEU A 447 -29.69 -5.80 17.13
CA LEU A 447 -29.64 -5.68 15.67
C LEU A 447 -31.01 -5.23 15.14
N GLN A 448 -31.00 -4.18 14.32
CA GLN A 448 -32.18 -3.68 13.62
C GLN A 448 -31.85 -3.57 12.13
N ILE A 449 -32.68 -4.21 11.30
CA ILE A 449 -32.73 -3.98 9.86
C ILE A 449 -33.91 -3.05 9.61
N TYR A 450 -33.66 -1.90 9.01
CA TYR A 450 -34.63 -0.83 8.88
C TYR A 450 -34.51 -0.12 7.54
N THR A 451 -35.48 0.72 7.24
CA THR A 451 -35.42 1.67 6.13
C THR A 451 -34.81 2.96 6.64
N GLU A 452 -33.67 3.38 6.08
CA GLU A 452 -33.06 4.67 6.39
C GLU A 452 -33.79 5.79 5.66
N GLU A 453 -34.49 6.62 6.42
CA GLU A 453 -35.26 7.77 5.92
C GLU A 453 -34.39 9.03 5.79
N PHE A 454 -33.17 9.02 6.36
CA PHE A 454 -32.23 10.15 6.44
C PHE A 454 -32.72 11.35 7.27
N GLU A 455 -33.68 11.13 8.17
CA GLU A 455 -34.24 12.17 9.05
C GLU A 455 -33.42 12.40 10.33
N ASP A 456 -32.79 11.34 10.86
CA ASP A 456 -31.92 11.38 12.03
C ASP A 456 -30.55 10.80 11.63
N HIS A 457 -29.57 11.67 11.33
CA HIS A 457 -28.24 11.20 10.93
C HIS A 457 -27.41 10.77 12.14
N GLY A 458 -26.97 9.52 12.12
CA GLY A 458 -26.01 8.95 13.05
C GLY A 458 -24.71 8.52 12.36
N PRO A 459 -23.75 7.96 13.12
CA PRO A 459 -22.45 7.51 12.59
C PRO A 459 -22.55 6.38 11.57
N GLU A 460 -23.75 5.85 11.29
CA GLU A 460 -23.97 4.65 10.50
C GLU A 460 -23.74 4.84 8.99
N TRP A 461 -23.74 6.09 8.53
CA TRP A 461 -23.60 6.48 7.14
C TRP A 461 -22.52 7.55 6.95
N PRO A 462 -21.22 7.15 6.96
CA PRO A 462 -20.12 8.03 6.57
C PRO A 462 -20.34 8.62 5.17
N MET A 463 -20.26 9.95 5.08
CA MET A 463 -20.43 10.72 3.86
C MET A 463 -19.12 11.43 3.53
N ASP A 464 -18.70 11.32 2.27
CA ASP A 464 -17.63 12.12 1.67
C ASP A 464 -18.23 12.87 0.47
N GLY A 465 -18.37 14.18 0.58
CA GLY A 465 -19.08 15.01 -0.41
C GLY A 465 -20.61 14.94 -0.37
N PHE A 466 -21.20 13.80 0.01
CA PHE A 466 -22.65 13.72 0.27
C PHE A 466 -23.05 14.55 1.49
N SER A 467 -24.30 15.01 1.51
CA SER A 467 -24.87 15.82 2.60
C SER A 467 -26.38 15.58 2.73
N LEU A 468 -26.97 16.03 3.84
CA LEU A 468 -28.42 16.08 4.00
C LEU A 468 -28.95 17.40 3.43
N ASN A 469 -30.04 17.34 2.66
CA ASN A 469 -30.58 18.49 1.94
C ASN A 469 -32.10 18.65 2.13
N LEU A 470 -32.55 19.90 2.25
CA LEU A 470 -33.94 20.26 2.54
C LEU A 470 -34.77 20.62 1.29
N ASP A 471 -34.12 20.87 0.15
CA ASP A 471 -34.72 21.48 -1.04
C ASP A 471 -35.53 20.46 -1.86
N ARG A 472 -35.04 19.22 -1.97
CA ARG A 472 -35.75 18.10 -2.59
C ARG A 472 -35.93 16.99 -1.57
N ARG A 473 -37.17 16.60 -1.35
CA ARG A 473 -37.53 15.48 -0.48
C ARG A 473 -38.77 14.76 -0.98
N LEU A 474 -38.84 13.45 -0.78
CA LEU A 474 -40.01 12.64 -1.08
C LEU A 474 -40.96 12.66 0.10
N SER A 475 -40.44 12.40 1.30
CA SER A 475 -41.15 12.44 2.56
C SER A 475 -40.31 13.19 3.61
N GLY A 476 -40.78 13.26 4.86
CA GLY A 476 -39.99 13.88 5.94
C GLY A 476 -39.55 15.34 5.73
N VAL A 477 -38.34 15.65 6.21
CA VAL A 477 -37.74 16.99 6.26
C VAL A 477 -36.54 17.10 5.32
N GLN A 478 -35.81 16.01 5.05
CA GLN A 478 -34.56 16.04 4.27
C GLN A 478 -34.28 14.74 3.51
N SER A 479 -33.39 14.83 2.52
CA SER A 479 -32.90 13.69 1.75
C SER A 479 -31.38 13.65 1.71
N LEU A 480 -30.82 12.48 1.38
CA LEU A 480 -29.41 12.33 1.09
C LEU A 480 -29.10 12.91 -0.29
N TYR A 481 -28.10 13.80 -0.37
CA TYR A 481 -27.78 14.56 -1.57
C TYR A 481 -26.29 14.48 -1.94
N SER A 482 -25.99 14.18 -3.20
CA SER A 482 -24.61 14.02 -3.71
C SER A 482 -23.76 15.29 -3.70
N GLY A 483 -24.39 16.46 -3.69
CA GLY A 483 -23.70 17.69 -4.12
C GLY A 483 -23.63 17.79 -5.65
N MET A 484 -22.93 18.82 -6.11
CA MET A 484 -22.75 19.13 -7.53
C MET A 484 -21.42 19.85 -7.77
N GLY A 485 -20.76 19.61 -8.90
CA GLY A 485 -19.52 20.26 -9.29
C GLY A 485 -18.87 19.60 -10.51
N ASP A 486 -17.86 20.25 -11.07
CA ASP A 486 -17.01 19.68 -12.14
C ASP A 486 -15.81 18.96 -11.51
N SER A 487 -15.39 17.84 -12.10
CA SER A 487 -14.30 16.97 -11.62
C SER A 487 -14.48 16.59 -10.16
N TYR A 488 -15.72 16.25 -9.81
CA TYR A 488 -16.19 16.05 -8.47
C TYR A 488 -16.47 14.57 -8.24
N THR A 489 -16.15 14.09 -7.04
CA THR A 489 -16.49 12.74 -6.60
C THR A 489 -17.07 12.83 -5.20
N ALA A 490 -18.18 12.13 -4.99
CA ALA A 490 -18.81 12.00 -3.69
C ALA A 490 -19.20 10.55 -3.45
N THR A 491 -19.06 10.10 -2.21
CA THR A 491 -19.47 8.76 -1.78
C THR A 491 -20.22 8.80 -0.47
N VAL A 492 -21.06 7.80 -0.27
CA VAL A 492 -21.72 7.51 0.99
C VAL A 492 -21.80 6.00 1.12
N THR A 493 -21.29 5.48 2.24
CA THR A 493 -21.12 4.04 2.46
C THR A 493 -21.79 3.63 3.77
N THR A 494 -22.43 2.47 3.82
CA THR A 494 -22.94 1.91 5.08
C THR A 494 -21.79 1.50 5.98
N SER A 495 -21.91 1.74 7.29
CA SER A 495 -20.88 1.32 8.28
C SER A 495 -21.06 -0.09 8.83
N GLU A 496 -22.27 -0.66 8.73
CA GLU A 496 -22.60 -1.99 9.26
C GLU A 496 -22.81 -2.99 8.13
N LEU A 497 -22.26 -4.20 8.31
CA LEU A 497 -22.44 -5.31 7.39
C LEU A 497 -23.90 -5.78 7.37
N TYR A 498 -24.42 -6.01 6.18
CA TYR A 498 -25.72 -6.62 5.95
C TYR A 498 -25.53 -8.06 5.44
N GLU A 499 -26.14 -9.03 6.12
CA GLU A 499 -26.20 -10.41 5.63
C GLU A 499 -27.32 -10.50 4.61
N VAL A 500 -27.01 -10.85 3.36
CA VAL A 500 -27.98 -10.86 2.26
C VAL A 500 -28.83 -12.14 2.28
N PRO A 501 -30.16 -12.08 2.50
CA PRO A 501 -31.04 -13.23 2.39
C PRO A 501 -31.23 -13.69 0.94
N GLU A 502 -31.78 -14.91 0.75
CA GLU A 502 -32.23 -15.34 -0.57
C GLU A 502 -33.32 -14.41 -1.12
N SER A 503 -33.20 -14.03 -2.40
CA SER A 503 -34.18 -13.17 -3.11
C SER A 503 -34.37 -11.76 -2.51
N GLU A 504 -33.32 -11.20 -1.92
CA GLU A 504 -33.32 -9.81 -1.44
C GLU A 504 -33.05 -8.79 -2.57
N THR A 505 -33.63 -7.61 -2.42
CA THR A 505 -33.47 -6.49 -3.35
C THR A 505 -33.22 -5.21 -2.56
N ALA A 506 -32.05 -4.60 -2.76
CA ALA A 506 -31.80 -3.26 -2.27
C ALA A 506 -32.69 -2.27 -3.05
N ARG A 507 -33.30 -1.34 -2.32
CA ARG A 507 -34.19 -0.33 -2.90
C ARG A 507 -34.09 1.00 -2.19
N PHE A 508 -34.28 2.07 -2.94
CA PHE A 508 -34.41 3.42 -2.41
C PHE A 508 -35.17 4.28 -3.40
N TRP A 509 -35.74 5.39 -2.94
CA TRP A 509 -36.26 6.41 -3.83
C TRP A 509 -35.13 7.29 -4.32
N ALA A 510 -35.10 7.54 -5.63
CA ALA A 510 -34.12 8.39 -6.26
C ALA A 510 -34.81 9.50 -7.06
N TRP A 511 -34.32 10.73 -6.91
CA TRP A 511 -34.54 11.81 -7.85
C TRP A 511 -33.18 12.25 -8.38
N TYR A 512 -33.03 12.40 -9.70
CA TYR A 512 -31.75 12.82 -10.25
C TYR A 512 -31.88 13.68 -11.51
N ASN A 513 -30.92 14.60 -11.64
CA ASN A 513 -30.65 15.41 -12.82
C ASN A 513 -29.13 15.47 -12.96
N ILE A 514 -28.61 14.56 -13.75
CA ILE A 514 -27.20 14.25 -13.98
C ILE A 514 -26.91 14.50 -15.46
N GLU A 515 -25.73 15.01 -15.81
CA GLU A 515 -25.39 15.17 -17.23
C GLU A 515 -25.39 13.81 -17.94
N SER A 516 -26.22 13.71 -18.99
CA SER A 516 -26.43 12.45 -19.69
C SER A 516 -25.15 11.97 -20.36
N ASP A 517 -24.74 10.77 -20.01
CA ASP A 517 -23.62 10.01 -20.58
C ASP A 517 -22.21 10.57 -20.30
N TYR A 518 -22.08 11.54 -19.40
CA TYR A 518 -20.81 12.12 -18.96
C TYR A 518 -20.63 11.98 -17.46
N ASP A 519 -21.68 12.31 -16.70
CA ASP A 519 -21.73 12.13 -15.26
C ASP A 519 -22.52 10.88 -14.90
N TYR A 520 -22.10 10.21 -13.82
CA TYR A 520 -22.75 8.97 -13.38
C TYR A 520 -22.82 8.86 -11.86
N ALA A 521 -23.95 8.36 -11.38
CA ALA A 521 -24.06 7.76 -10.04
C ALA A 521 -24.03 6.23 -10.13
N TYR A 522 -23.58 5.58 -9.07
CA TYR A 522 -23.46 4.12 -8.99
C TYR A 522 -24.01 3.61 -7.67
N PHE A 523 -24.68 2.46 -7.70
CA PHE A 523 -24.94 1.64 -6.53
C PHE A 523 -23.97 0.46 -6.52
N GLN A 524 -23.22 0.33 -5.43
CA GLN A 524 -22.11 -0.58 -5.33
C GLN A 524 -22.20 -1.46 -4.09
N VAL A 525 -21.66 -2.67 -4.22
CA VAL A 525 -21.58 -3.68 -3.16
C VAL A 525 -20.12 -4.04 -2.90
N SER A 526 -19.74 -4.14 -1.63
CA SER A 526 -18.46 -4.69 -1.18
C SER A 526 -18.69 -5.98 -0.41
N THR A 527 -17.86 -7.00 -0.69
CA THR A 527 -17.82 -8.30 0.01
C THR A 527 -16.53 -8.49 0.81
N ASP A 528 -15.65 -7.48 0.81
CA ASP A 528 -14.32 -7.49 1.39
C ASP A 528 -14.14 -6.37 2.42
N ASN A 529 -15.24 -6.05 3.13
CA ASN A 529 -15.29 -5.05 4.19
C ASN A 529 -14.89 -3.64 3.75
N GLY A 530 -15.27 -3.25 2.54
CA GLY A 530 -15.05 -1.92 1.98
C GLY A 530 -13.70 -1.72 1.28
N LYS A 531 -12.89 -2.78 1.14
CA LYS A 531 -11.60 -2.69 0.42
C LYS A 531 -11.80 -2.49 -1.08
N SER A 532 -12.83 -3.11 -1.65
CA SER A 532 -13.26 -2.88 -3.03
C SER A 532 -14.78 -2.84 -3.14
N PHE A 533 -15.26 -2.10 -4.14
CA PHE A 533 -16.69 -1.91 -4.41
C PHE A 533 -16.96 -2.23 -5.87
N THR A 534 -18.03 -2.98 -6.13
CA THR A 534 -18.46 -3.36 -7.48
C THR A 534 -19.81 -2.74 -7.79
N SER A 535 -19.92 -1.97 -8.88
CA SER A 535 -21.19 -1.42 -9.37
C SER A 535 -22.10 -2.53 -9.91
N ILE A 536 -23.33 -2.61 -9.40
CA ILE A 536 -24.28 -3.69 -9.75
C ILE A 536 -25.44 -3.17 -10.60
N PRO A 537 -26.02 -4.00 -11.49
CA PRO A 537 -27.14 -3.58 -12.31
C PRO A 537 -28.41 -3.36 -11.48
N GLY A 538 -29.16 -2.34 -11.84
CA GLY A 538 -30.49 -2.03 -11.31
C GLY A 538 -31.44 -1.54 -12.38
N ASN A 539 -32.72 -1.38 -12.02
CA ASN A 539 -33.78 -0.96 -12.94
C ASN A 539 -33.59 0.45 -13.57
N ILE A 540 -32.71 1.28 -13.00
CA ILE A 540 -32.39 2.64 -13.47
C ILE A 540 -30.97 2.78 -14.03
N THR A 541 -30.24 1.68 -14.19
CA THR A 541 -28.82 1.68 -14.62
C THR A 541 -28.66 1.44 -16.12
N THR A 542 -27.53 1.86 -16.67
CA THR A 542 -27.11 1.63 -18.05
C THR A 542 -25.64 1.21 -18.15
N ASN A 543 -25.32 0.38 -19.15
CA ASN A 543 -23.95 0.05 -19.55
C ASN A 543 -23.53 0.81 -20.83
N GLU A 544 -24.37 1.71 -21.34
CA GLU A 544 -24.00 2.57 -22.46
C GLU A 544 -22.90 3.54 -22.02
N ASP A 545 -21.86 3.63 -22.84
CA ASP A 545 -20.68 4.44 -22.59
C ASP A 545 -20.20 5.15 -23.87
N PRO A 546 -20.98 6.09 -24.40
CA PRO A 546 -20.62 6.76 -25.64
C PRO A 546 -19.38 7.66 -25.50
N ASN A 547 -19.02 8.06 -24.28
CA ASN A 547 -17.94 9.00 -24.01
C ASN A 547 -16.73 8.40 -23.27
N GLY A 548 -16.76 7.12 -22.89
CA GLY A 548 -15.67 6.48 -22.14
C GLY A 548 -15.68 6.83 -20.65
N ALA A 549 -16.80 7.32 -20.12
CA ALA A 549 -16.97 7.82 -18.75
C ALA A 549 -17.70 6.82 -17.84
N ASN A 550 -18.48 5.88 -18.40
CA ASN A 550 -19.25 4.94 -17.61
C ASN A 550 -18.38 3.76 -17.12
N LEU A 551 -18.24 3.61 -15.80
CA LEU A 551 -17.56 2.47 -15.18
C LEU A 551 -18.36 1.15 -15.25
N GLY A 552 -19.59 1.19 -15.78
CA GLY A 552 -20.52 0.05 -15.86
C GLY A 552 -21.66 0.17 -14.84
N ASN A 553 -22.86 -0.20 -15.26
CA ASN A 553 -24.11 -0.10 -14.48
C ASN A 553 -24.37 1.30 -13.88
N GLY A 554 -24.01 2.37 -14.60
CA GLY A 554 -24.17 3.75 -14.14
C GLY A 554 -25.59 4.28 -14.27
N ILE A 555 -25.94 5.24 -13.42
CA ILE A 555 -27.18 6.03 -13.44
C ILE A 555 -26.84 7.40 -14.02
N THR A 556 -27.48 7.80 -15.10
CA THR A 556 -27.24 9.09 -15.76
C THR A 556 -28.53 9.66 -16.34
N GLY A 557 -28.51 10.96 -16.69
CA GLY A 557 -29.66 11.67 -17.26
C GLY A 557 -30.61 12.23 -16.22
N VAL A 558 -31.91 12.27 -16.54
CA VAL A 558 -32.92 12.96 -15.72
C VAL A 558 -34.08 12.03 -15.40
N SER A 559 -34.41 11.86 -14.12
CA SER A 559 -35.53 11.01 -13.67
C SER A 559 -36.90 11.64 -13.92
N GLY A 560 -36.97 12.98 -13.85
CA GLY A 560 -38.19 13.78 -14.03
C GLY A 560 -39.10 13.84 -12.79
N ASP A 561 -39.18 12.75 -12.03
CA ASP A 561 -39.84 12.65 -10.72
C ASP A 561 -39.05 11.69 -9.82
N TRP A 562 -39.48 11.49 -8.58
CA TRP A 562 -38.98 10.43 -7.71
C TRP A 562 -39.36 9.06 -8.27
N ILE A 563 -38.37 8.18 -8.40
CA ILE A 563 -38.55 6.80 -8.87
C ILE A 563 -37.95 5.81 -7.88
N VAL A 564 -38.52 4.62 -7.80
CA VAL A 564 -37.94 3.54 -6.97
C VAL A 564 -36.80 2.91 -7.76
N ALA A 565 -35.58 3.06 -7.24
CA ALA A 565 -34.42 2.33 -7.70
C ALA A 565 -34.39 0.95 -7.03
N GLU A 566 -34.19 -0.11 -7.82
CA GLU A 566 -34.18 -1.50 -7.36
C GLU A 566 -32.96 -2.22 -7.91
N PHE A 567 -32.21 -2.87 -7.02
CA PHE A 567 -30.97 -3.58 -7.30
C PHE A 567 -31.04 -4.99 -6.70
N PRO A 568 -31.26 -6.03 -7.53
CA PRO A 568 -31.30 -7.41 -7.05
C PRO A 568 -29.97 -7.83 -6.42
N LEU A 569 -30.02 -8.49 -5.26
CA LEU A 569 -28.83 -8.92 -4.52
C LEU A 569 -28.57 -10.44 -4.58
N ASP A 570 -29.26 -11.17 -5.47
CA ASP A 570 -29.20 -12.64 -5.53
C ASP A 570 -27.77 -13.21 -5.64
N SER A 571 -26.86 -12.50 -6.32
CA SER A 571 -25.45 -12.91 -6.45
C SER A 571 -24.66 -12.87 -5.13
N PHE A 572 -25.21 -12.23 -4.11
CA PHE A 572 -24.59 -12.04 -2.80
C PHE A 572 -25.30 -12.80 -1.69
N ALA A 573 -26.31 -13.62 -2.00
CA ALA A 573 -27.06 -14.38 -1.00
C ALA A 573 -26.13 -15.19 -0.07
N GLY A 574 -26.34 -15.06 1.24
CA GLY A 574 -25.51 -15.66 2.29
C GLY A 574 -24.19 -14.94 2.57
N GLN A 575 -23.89 -13.85 1.88
CA GLN A 575 -22.68 -13.05 2.11
C GLN A 575 -22.98 -11.83 2.97
N MET A 576 -21.96 -11.37 3.69
CA MET A 576 -21.96 -10.10 4.42
C MET A 576 -21.46 -9.00 3.52
N VAL A 577 -22.26 -7.94 3.34
CA VAL A 577 -21.95 -6.87 2.39
C VAL A 577 -22.04 -5.47 3.00
N LEU A 578 -21.27 -4.54 2.44
CA LEU A 578 -21.48 -3.10 2.61
C LEU A 578 -22.04 -2.52 1.31
N PHE A 579 -22.88 -1.51 1.43
CA PHE A 579 -23.41 -0.75 0.31
C PHE A 579 -22.74 0.61 0.19
N ARG A 580 -22.51 1.06 -1.05
CA ARG A 580 -22.05 2.41 -1.35
C ARG A 580 -22.88 3.01 -2.47
N ILE A 581 -23.16 4.30 -2.34
CA ILE A 581 -23.56 5.15 -3.47
C ILE A 581 -22.38 6.06 -3.79
N GLU A 582 -21.99 6.11 -5.05
CA GLU A 582 -20.90 6.94 -5.56
C GLU A 582 -21.43 7.84 -6.67
N TYR A 583 -21.00 9.10 -6.71
CA TYR A 583 -21.31 10.07 -7.75
C TYR A 583 -20.02 10.66 -8.30
N ILE A 584 -19.83 10.59 -9.62
CA ILE A 584 -18.61 11.03 -10.30
C ILE A 584 -19.01 11.95 -11.45
N THR A 585 -18.35 13.11 -11.55
CA THR A 585 -18.56 14.07 -12.63
C THR A 585 -17.33 14.32 -13.47
N ASP A 586 -17.56 14.74 -14.71
CA ASP A 586 -16.52 15.15 -15.64
C ASP A 586 -16.12 16.63 -15.44
N GLY A 587 -15.24 17.17 -16.30
CA GLY A 587 -14.72 18.53 -16.16
C GLY A 587 -15.66 19.67 -16.57
N ALA A 588 -16.92 19.42 -16.94
CA ALA A 588 -17.84 20.45 -17.39
C ALA A 588 -19.32 20.12 -17.13
N VAL A 589 -20.18 21.14 -17.24
CA VAL A 589 -21.65 21.02 -17.20
C VAL A 589 -22.21 20.45 -15.90
N VAL A 590 -22.06 21.23 -14.84
CA VAL A 590 -22.74 20.98 -13.56
C VAL A 590 -24.26 20.84 -13.70
N ARG A 591 -24.79 19.70 -13.24
CA ARG A 591 -26.22 19.47 -12.97
C ARG A 591 -26.50 19.29 -11.49
N GLU A 592 -27.77 19.16 -11.11
CA GLU A 592 -28.17 19.12 -9.70
C GLU A 592 -27.80 17.81 -8.99
N GLY A 593 -27.31 16.78 -9.66
CA GLY A 593 -26.88 15.53 -9.02
C GLY A 593 -28.04 14.59 -8.68
N ILE A 594 -27.86 13.79 -7.62
CA ILE A 594 -28.81 12.75 -7.17
C ILE A 594 -29.22 12.95 -5.70
N TYR A 595 -30.50 12.73 -5.44
CA TYR A 595 -31.15 12.75 -4.13
C TYR A 595 -31.74 11.37 -3.84
N ILE A 596 -31.57 10.89 -2.60
CA ILE A 596 -31.93 9.54 -2.17
C ILE A 596 -32.71 9.58 -0.85
N GLU A 597 -33.78 8.78 -0.77
CA GLU A 597 -34.60 8.57 0.43
C GLU A 597 -35.04 7.11 0.57
N ASP A 598 -35.49 6.75 1.77
CA ASP A 598 -36.00 5.43 2.16
C ASP A 598 -35.11 4.26 1.71
N PHE A 599 -33.83 4.30 2.09
CA PHE A 599 -32.89 3.26 1.73
C PHE A 599 -33.15 1.96 2.50
N TRP A 600 -33.36 0.88 1.77
CA TRP A 600 -33.50 -0.47 2.31
C TRP A 600 -32.53 -1.43 1.60
N PRO A 601 -31.88 -2.35 2.32
CA PRO A 601 -31.87 -2.51 3.78
C PRO A 601 -30.73 -1.70 4.44
N ALA A 602 -31.03 -0.99 5.52
CA ALA A 602 -30.02 -0.39 6.40
C ALA A 602 -29.89 -1.19 7.70
N VAL A 603 -28.70 -1.20 8.31
CA VAL A 603 -28.40 -1.97 9.52
C VAL A 603 -27.90 -1.05 10.62
N LYS A 604 -28.43 -1.22 11.83
CA LYS A 604 -27.91 -0.58 13.05
C LYS A 604 -28.00 -1.50 14.26
N PHE A 605 -27.27 -1.15 15.32
CA PHE A 605 -27.33 -1.81 16.62
C PHE A 605 -27.76 -0.82 17.68
N GLU A 606 -28.62 -1.26 18.60
CA GLU A 606 -29.06 -0.43 19.73
C GLU A 606 -27.93 -0.15 20.72
N TYR A 607 -27.03 -1.12 20.92
CA TYR A 607 -25.91 -0.99 21.84
C TYR A 607 -24.61 -1.51 21.23
N THR A 608 -23.53 -0.75 21.43
CA THR A 608 -22.14 -1.14 21.13
C THR A 608 -21.31 -0.98 22.40
N THR A 609 -20.57 -2.01 22.79
CA THR A 609 -19.73 -2.04 24.00
C THR A 609 -18.33 -2.55 23.64
N VAL A 610 -17.30 -1.79 23.99
CA VAL A 610 -15.92 -2.28 23.94
C VAL A 610 -15.70 -3.16 25.16
N LEU A 611 -15.52 -4.47 24.96
CA LEU A 611 -15.28 -5.42 26.05
C LEU A 611 -13.84 -5.32 26.55
N SER A 612 -12.90 -5.09 25.64
CA SER A 612 -11.49 -4.79 25.93
C SER A 612 -10.84 -4.17 24.70
N ASP A 613 -9.93 -3.22 24.91
CA ASP A 613 -9.14 -2.54 23.87
C ASP A 613 -7.64 -2.95 23.87
N SER A 614 -7.27 -3.84 24.79
CA SER A 614 -5.88 -4.18 25.09
C SER A 614 -5.70 -5.69 25.34
N LEU A 615 -6.16 -6.54 24.41
CA LEU A 615 -6.02 -7.99 24.49
C LEU A 615 -4.71 -8.47 23.85
N PHE A 616 -3.98 -9.34 24.52
CA PHE A 616 -2.71 -9.92 24.04
C PHE A 616 -2.83 -11.39 23.62
N ALA A 617 -4.02 -11.98 23.77
CA ALA A 617 -4.32 -13.35 23.39
C ALA A 617 -5.41 -13.35 22.32
N ASN A 618 -5.41 -14.36 21.45
CA ASN A 618 -6.39 -14.51 20.37
C ASN A 618 -7.75 -15.08 20.84
N GLN A 619 -8.07 -14.87 22.11
CA GLN A 619 -9.29 -15.34 22.74
C GLN A 619 -9.64 -14.49 23.95
N TYR A 620 -10.93 -14.42 24.25
CA TYR A 620 -11.48 -13.72 25.39
C TYR A 620 -12.58 -14.56 26.03
N HIS A 621 -12.45 -14.83 27.34
CA HIS A 621 -13.47 -15.53 28.11
C HIS A 621 -14.48 -14.54 28.68
N ILE A 622 -15.75 -14.89 28.56
CA ILE A 622 -16.90 -14.07 28.93
C ILE A 622 -17.75 -14.86 29.92
N ASP A 623 -18.23 -14.19 30.97
CA ASP A 623 -19.10 -14.73 32.01
C ASP A 623 -20.33 -13.82 32.24
N GLY A 624 -21.41 -14.38 32.78
CA GLY A 624 -22.57 -13.65 33.27
C GLY A 624 -23.52 -13.11 32.20
N TYR A 625 -23.55 -13.74 31.02
CA TYR A 625 -24.46 -13.36 29.95
C TYR A 625 -25.87 -13.87 30.22
N VAL A 626 -26.86 -13.27 29.56
CA VAL A 626 -28.27 -13.66 29.65
C VAL A 626 -28.78 -14.07 28.28
N ASP A 627 -30.03 -14.51 28.19
CA ASP A 627 -30.68 -14.82 26.92
C ASP A 627 -30.64 -13.61 25.98
N GLY A 628 -30.08 -13.81 24.78
CA GLY A 628 -29.93 -12.75 23.79
C GLY A 628 -29.09 -13.16 22.59
N ASP A 629 -29.08 -12.27 21.60
CA ASP A 629 -28.26 -12.38 20.39
C ASP A 629 -27.14 -11.34 20.48
N TYR A 630 -25.91 -11.82 20.51
CA TYR A 630 -24.71 -11.02 20.73
C TYR A 630 -23.81 -11.09 19.50
N TYR A 631 -23.36 -9.95 19.01
CA TYR A 631 -22.55 -9.85 17.81
C TYR A 631 -21.16 -9.37 18.19
N PHE A 632 -20.13 -10.05 17.72
CA PHE A 632 -18.75 -9.76 18.06
C PHE A 632 -17.97 -9.31 16.84
N LEU A 633 -17.08 -8.34 17.05
CA LEU A 633 -16.05 -7.92 16.09
C LEU A 633 -14.73 -7.75 16.82
N VAL A 634 -13.63 -8.09 16.16
CA VAL A 634 -12.29 -7.90 16.69
C VAL A 634 -11.40 -7.22 15.66
N ARG A 635 -10.52 -6.32 16.09
CA ARG A 635 -9.48 -5.72 15.24
C ARG A 635 -8.12 -5.79 15.91
N ALA A 636 -7.07 -5.83 15.10
CA ALA A 636 -5.68 -5.89 15.52
C ALA A 636 -5.06 -4.49 15.58
N ARG A 637 -4.08 -4.33 16.46
CA ARG A 637 -3.21 -3.15 16.54
C ARG A 637 -1.77 -3.56 16.35
N ASP A 638 -1.00 -2.86 15.52
CA ASP A 638 0.43 -3.12 15.31
C ASP A 638 1.34 -2.35 16.28
N SER A 639 2.65 -2.36 16.00
CA SER A 639 3.67 -1.68 16.82
C SER A 639 3.73 -0.18 16.60
N GLU A 640 3.28 0.27 15.44
CA GLU A 640 3.10 1.65 15.02
C GLU A 640 1.81 2.25 15.62
N GLY A 641 0.95 1.39 16.19
CA GLY A 641 -0.29 1.75 16.84
C GLY A 641 -1.47 1.91 15.88
N GLN A 642 -1.33 1.48 14.63
CA GLN A 642 -2.38 1.46 13.61
C GLN A 642 -3.36 0.32 13.89
N TRP A 643 -4.63 0.55 13.56
CA TRP A 643 -5.68 -0.46 13.70
C TRP A 643 -5.99 -1.09 12.35
N SER A 644 -6.10 -2.42 12.32
CA SER A 644 -6.73 -3.11 11.20
C SER A 644 -8.20 -2.71 11.08
N ASP A 645 -8.80 -3.07 9.95
CA ASP A 645 -10.26 -3.16 9.86
C ASP A 645 -10.79 -4.15 10.92
N TYR A 646 -12.08 -4.04 11.26
CA TYR A 646 -12.74 -5.07 12.07
C TYR A 646 -12.90 -6.38 11.27
N SER A 647 -12.87 -7.49 12.01
CA SER A 647 -13.11 -8.84 11.52
C SER A 647 -14.48 -9.01 10.85
N ASN A 648 -14.72 -10.19 10.28
CA ASN A 648 -16.08 -10.69 10.10
C ASN A 648 -16.89 -10.53 11.39
N ARG A 649 -18.20 -10.29 11.24
CA ARG A 649 -19.14 -10.22 12.36
C ARG A 649 -19.74 -11.59 12.60
N GLU A 650 -19.52 -12.14 13.78
CA GLU A 650 -20.11 -13.41 14.20
C GLU A 650 -21.18 -13.21 15.26
N MET A 651 -22.26 -14.00 15.18
CA MET A 651 -23.37 -13.96 16.12
C MET A 651 -23.32 -15.14 17.08
N ALA A 652 -23.24 -14.87 18.38
CA ALA A 652 -23.49 -15.85 19.42
C ALA A 652 -24.95 -15.79 19.87
N VAL A 653 -25.67 -16.90 19.71
CA VAL A 653 -27.04 -17.07 20.21
C VAL A 653 -26.97 -17.67 21.60
N VAL A 654 -27.24 -16.88 22.63
CA VAL A 654 -27.26 -17.33 24.03
C VAL A 654 -28.70 -17.62 24.43
N ARG A 655 -28.97 -18.86 24.84
CA ARG A 655 -30.26 -19.32 25.37
C ARG A 655 -29.98 -20.17 26.61
N ILE A 656 -29.82 -19.51 27.73
CA ILE A 656 -29.70 -20.13 29.04
C ILE A 656 -31.10 -20.62 29.37
N ALA A 657 -31.27 -21.93 29.45
CA ALA A 657 -32.55 -22.48 29.87
C ALA A 657 -32.92 -21.89 31.24
N GLU A 658 -33.91 -20.99 31.29
CA GLU A 658 -34.57 -20.65 32.55
C GLU A 658 -35.05 -21.97 33.16
N SER A 659 -34.61 -22.27 34.39
CA SER A 659 -35.17 -23.38 35.15
C SER A 659 -36.70 -23.17 35.21
N PRO A 660 -37.53 -24.01 34.57
CA PRO A 660 -38.96 -23.77 34.42
C PRO A 660 -39.75 -23.99 35.73
N CYS A 661 -39.06 -24.12 36.86
CA CYS A 661 -39.65 -24.32 38.16
C CYS A 661 -39.24 -23.23 39.14
N PRO A 662 -40.18 -22.45 39.69
CA PRO A 662 -39.90 -21.59 40.83
C PRO A 662 -39.80 -22.45 42.09
N PHE A 663 -38.58 -22.81 42.49
CA PHE A 663 -38.30 -23.42 43.78
C PHE A 663 -37.02 -22.82 44.39
N THR A 664 -36.98 -22.77 45.71
CA THR A 664 -35.78 -22.38 46.46
C THR A 664 -35.14 -23.67 46.99
N PRO A 665 -33.93 -24.06 46.56
CA PRO A 665 -33.24 -25.23 47.10
C PRO A 665 -33.15 -25.15 48.63
N GLY A 666 -33.63 -26.16 49.33
CA GLY A 666 -33.66 -26.24 50.79
C GLY A 666 -34.94 -25.71 51.45
N ASP A 667 -35.85 -25.07 50.72
CA ASP A 667 -37.19 -24.67 51.21
C ASP A 667 -38.15 -25.85 51.10
N ILE A 668 -37.91 -26.88 51.92
CA ILE A 668 -38.66 -28.14 51.89
C ILE A 668 -40.14 -27.92 52.23
N ASN A 669 -40.42 -26.90 53.03
CA ASN A 669 -41.77 -26.64 53.54
C ASN A 669 -42.58 -25.65 52.65
N GLY A 670 -41.92 -24.90 51.77
CA GLY A 670 -42.53 -24.00 50.80
C GLY A 670 -42.96 -22.63 51.36
N ASP A 671 -42.32 -22.16 52.42
CA ASP A 671 -42.62 -20.86 53.06
C ASP A 671 -41.73 -19.71 52.54
N GLY A 672 -40.83 -20.01 51.60
CA GLY A 672 -39.90 -19.05 51.01
C GLY A 672 -38.63 -18.83 51.82
N LEU A 673 -38.41 -19.55 52.91
CA LEU A 673 -37.25 -19.38 53.79
C LEU A 673 -36.51 -20.71 54.02
N VAL A 674 -35.19 -20.74 53.78
CA VAL A 674 -34.36 -21.93 54.04
C VAL A 674 -33.82 -21.90 55.46
N LEU A 675 -34.51 -22.56 56.39
CA LEU A 675 -34.21 -22.55 57.82
C LEU A 675 -34.18 -23.97 58.44
N GLY A 676 -33.87 -24.06 59.73
CA GLY A 676 -33.95 -25.34 60.45
C GLY A 676 -35.37 -25.96 60.49
N GLY A 677 -36.39 -25.16 60.15
CA GLY A 677 -37.77 -25.61 59.95
C GLY A 677 -37.88 -26.65 58.83
N ASP A 678 -37.17 -26.45 57.72
CA ASP A 678 -37.17 -27.34 56.54
C ASP A 678 -36.58 -28.71 56.84
N VAL A 679 -35.49 -28.75 57.61
CA VAL A 679 -34.92 -30.00 58.13
C VAL A 679 -35.96 -30.75 58.95
N THR A 680 -36.66 -30.05 59.83
CA THR A 680 -37.68 -30.66 60.69
C THR A 680 -38.87 -31.16 59.86
N TYR A 681 -39.28 -30.40 58.84
CA TYR A 681 -40.35 -30.75 57.92
C TYR A 681 -39.99 -32.02 57.12
N GLY A 682 -38.83 -32.04 56.47
CA GLY A 682 -38.35 -33.18 55.71
C GLY A 682 -38.15 -34.45 56.55
N VAL A 683 -37.62 -34.33 57.77
CA VAL A 683 -37.52 -35.46 58.72
C VAL A 683 -38.90 -36.03 59.08
N ARG A 684 -39.89 -35.15 59.31
CA ARG A 684 -41.26 -35.60 59.62
C ARG A 684 -41.90 -36.31 58.44
N TYR A 685 -41.71 -35.80 57.22
CA TYR A 685 -42.15 -36.45 55.99
C TYR A 685 -41.56 -37.86 55.86
N PHE A 686 -40.23 -38.03 55.95
CA PHE A 686 -39.60 -39.35 55.84
C PHE A 686 -39.99 -40.33 56.95
N LYS A 687 -40.41 -39.83 58.12
CA LYS A 687 -40.95 -40.65 59.22
C LYS A 687 -42.44 -40.98 59.09
N GLY A 688 -43.11 -40.51 58.03
CA GLY A 688 -44.56 -40.69 57.83
C GLY A 688 -45.43 -39.90 58.81
N ALA A 689 -44.88 -38.85 59.44
CA ALA A 689 -45.53 -38.06 60.50
C ALA A 689 -45.75 -36.58 60.11
N GLY A 690 -45.50 -36.22 58.85
CA GLY A 690 -45.67 -34.89 58.27
C GLY A 690 -46.38 -34.94 56.93
N GLU A 691 -46.86 -33.79 56.47
CA GLU A 691 -47.40 -33.65 55.12
C GLU A 691 -46.29 -33.87 54.08
N ARG A 692 -46.70 -34.20 52.85
CA ARG A 692 -45.76 -34.28 51.73
C ARG A 692 -45.22 -32.88 51.41
N PRO A 693 -43.91 -32.71 51.17
CA PRO A 693 -43.37 -31.47 50.65
C PRO A 693 -44.12 -31.03 49.39
N PRO A 694 -44.21 -29.73 49.12
CA PRO A 694 -44.77 -29.24 47.88
C PRO A 694 -43.99 -29.78 46.68
N ASP A 695 -44.71 -30.45 45.77
CA ASP A 695 -44.20 -30.79 44.46
C ASP A 695 -43.85 -29.49 43.72
N SER A 696 -42.59 -29.30 43.37
CA SER A 696 -42.07 -28.00 42.88
C SER A 696 -41.66 -28.04 41.41
N CYS A 697 -41.53 -29.24 40.82
CA CYS A 697 -41.13 -29.43 39.42
C CYS A 697 -41.75 -30.66 38.79
N TYR A 698 -42.03 -30.62 37.49
CA TYR A 698 -42.34 -31.81 36.68
C TYR A 698 -41.05 -32.36 36.05
N ASN A 699 -40.88 -33.69 36.04
CA ASN A 699 -39.75 -34.38 35.40
C ASN A 699 -40.25 -35.22 34.23
N ASP A 700 -40.00 -34.75 33.00
CA ASP A 700 -40.46 -35.37 31.76
C ASP A 700 -39.85 -36.76 31.50
N SER A 701 -38.63 -37.02 31.97
CA SER A 701 -37.97 -38.35 31.84
C SER A 701 -38.66 -39.44 32.67
N THR A 702 -39.29 -39.05 33.78
CA THR A 702 -39.99 -39.98 34.68
C THR A 702 -41.52 -39.85 34.63
N GLY A 703 -42.04 -38.80 33.98
CA GLY A 703 -43.46 -38.46 33.96
C GLY A 703 -44.05 -38.14 35.34
N ALA A 704 -43.25 -37.59 36.26
CA ALA A 704 -43.62 -37.40 37.65
C ALA A 704 -43.18 -36.04 38.20
N TYR A 705 -43.92 -35.52 39.19
CA TYR A 705 -43.50 -34.35 39.93
C TYR A 705 -42.42 -34.70 40.97
N LEU A 706 -41.45 -33.79 41.15
CA LEU A 706 -40.34 -33.88 42.08
C LEU A 706 -40.53 -32.90 43.25
N TYR A 707 -40.07 -33.32 44.44
CA TYR A 707 -39.82 -32.43 45.58
C TYR A 707 -38.51 -31.66 45.36
N ALA A 708 -38.45 -30.82 44.32
CA ALA A 708 -37.21 -30.19 43.87
C ALA A 708 -36.57 -29.27 44.93
N ALA A 709 -37.39 -28.58 45.73
CA ALA A 709 -36.88 -27.82 46.88
C ALA A 709 -36.22 -28.70 47.96
N GLY A 710 -36.51 -30.00 47.98
CA GLY A 710 -35.92 -30.97 48.87
C GLY A 710 -34.60 -31.59 48.39
N ASP A 711 -34.34 -31.62 47.09
CA ASP A 711 -33.04 -32.07 46.58
C ASP A 711 -32.01 -30.96 46.76
N VAL A 712 -31.17 -31.13 47.78
CA VAL A 712 -30.12 -30.16 48.12
C VAL A 712 -28.72 -30.69 47.82
N ASN A 713 -28.63 -31.91 47.29
CA ASN A 713 -27.36 -32.58 46.97
C ASN A 713 -27.14 -32.74 45.45
N GLY A 714 -28.14 -32.42 44.63
CA GLY A 714 -28.05 -32.33 43.17
C GLY A 714 -28.18 -33.67 42.45
N ASN A 715 -28.63 -34.73 43.12
CA ASN A 715 -28.80 -36.06 42.53
C ASN A 715 -30.18 -36.30 41.89
N CYS A 716 -31.05 -35.30 41.87
CA CYS A 716 -32.41 -35.34 41.34
C CYS A 716 -33.36 -36.29 42.09
N GLU A 717 -33.08 -36.60 43.36
CA GLU A 717 -33.93 -37.44 44.21
C GLU A 717 -34.04 -36.87 45.63
N PHE A 718 -35.25 -36.63 46.13
CA PHE A 718 -35.42 -36.23 47.52
C PHE A 718 -35.40 -37.44 48.47
N ARG A 719 -34.30 -37.60 49.23
CA ARG A 719 -34.06 -38.71 50.17
C ARG A 719 -33.56 -38.23 51.53
N GLY A 720 -33.40 -39.15 52.48
CA GLY A 720 -32.83 -38.84 53.80
C GLY A 720 -31.39 -38.30 53.74
N SER A 721 -30.66 -38.53 52.64
CA SER A 721 -29.35 -37.92 52.37
C SER A 721 -29.44 -36.40 52.25
N ASP A 722 -30.51 -35.87 51.67
CA ASP A 722 -30.74 -34.43 51.51
C ASP A 722 -30.91 -33.73 52.83
N ILE A 723 -31.60 -34.36 53.78
CA ILE A 723 -31.71 -33.86 55.15
C ILE A 723 -30.32 -33.75 55.79
N THR A 724 -29.49 -34.77 55.58
CA THR A 724 -28.12 -34.79 56.12
C THR A 724 -27.27 -33.70 55.48
N TYR A 725 -27.44 -33.49 54.17
CA TYR A 725 -26.75 -32.45 53.40
C TYR A 725 -27.19 -31.04 53.84
N LEU A 726 -28.49 -30.79 53.98
CA LEU A 726 -29.04 -29.51 54.45
C LEU A 726 -28.57 -29.16 55.86
N VAL A 727 -28.48 -30.15 56.75
CA VAL A 727 -27.90 -29.96 58.09
C VAL A 727 -26.40 -29.65 58.03
N ALA A 728 -25.66 -30.29 57.11
CA ALA A 728 -24.24 -30.01 56.91
C ALA A 728 -24.02 -28.58 56.36
N TYR A 729 -24.90 -28.11 55.47
CA TYR A 729 -24.93 -26.74 54.99
C TYR A 729 -25.16 -25.72 56.12
N PHE A 730 -26.17 -25.92 56.97
CA PHE A 730 -26.40 -25.02 58.13
C PHE A 730 -25.26 -25.04 59.16
N LYS A 731 -24.42 -26.08 59.15
CA LYS A 731 -23.20 -26.16 59.98
C LYS A 731 -21.96 -25.61 59.28
N SER A 732 -22.10 -25.03 58.09
CA SER A 732 -21.02 -24.54 57.24
C SER A 732 -19.98 -25.62 56.88
N VAL A 733 -20.39 -26.88 56.86
CA VAL A 733 -19.57 -28.01 56.41
C VAL A 733 -19.65 -28.16 54.90
N GLN A 734 -20.79 -27.82 54.30
CA GLN A 734 -20.96 -27.70 52.84
C GLN A 734 -21.09 -26.22 52.47
N PRO A 735 -20.39 -25.75 51.41
CA PRO A 735 -20.34 -24.33 51.07
C PRO A 735 -21.60 -23.81 50.38
N ALA A 736 -22.37 -24.69 49.74
CA ALA A 736 -23.59 -24.35 49.01
C ALA A 736 -24.58 -25.52 49.01
N LEU A 737 -25.85 -25.19 48.82
CA LEU A 737 -26.89 -26.14 48.42
C LEU A 737 -26.73 -26.42 46.92
N LEU A 738 -26.84 -27.68 46.54
CA LEU A 738 -26.85 -28.12 45.15
C LEU A 738 -28.29 -28.40 44.73
N TRP A 739 -28.58 -28.42 43.43
CA TRP A 739 -29.90 -28.75 42.92
C TRP A 739 -29.81 -29.48 41.60
N CYS A 740 -30.88 -30.18 41.24
CA CYS A 740 -30.98 -30.90 39.97
C CYS A 740 -30.98 -29.93 38.78
N GLY A 741 -29.89 -29.87 38.01
CA GLY A 741 -29.79 -29.07 36.77
C GLY A 741 -30.36 -29.75 35.52
N ARG A 742 -30.90 -30.98 35.64
CA ARG A 742 -31.36 -31.82 34.51
C ARG A 742 -32.87 -31.78 34.28
N ILE A 743 -33.52 -30.66 34.61
CA ILE A 743 -34.95 -30.46 34.34
C ILE A 743 -35.10 -29.98 32.89
N LEU A 744 -34.76 -30.87 31.96
CA LEU A 744 -35.01 -30.71 30.53
C LEU A 744 -36.43 -31.19 30.23
N ARG A 745 -37.14 -30.43 29.38
CA ARG A 745 -38.43 -30.80 28.79
C ARG A 745 -38.42 -32.22 28.19
#